data_AF-A0A4Y9Z1P6-F1
#
_entry.id   AF-A0A4Y9Z1P6-F1
#
_cell.length_a   1.000
_cell.length_b   1.000
_cell.length_c   1.000
_cell.angle_alpha   90.00
_cell.angle_beta   90.00
_cell.angle_gamma   90.00
#
_symmetry.space_group_name_H-M   'P 1'
#
loop_
_entity.id
_entity.type
_entity.pdbx_description
1 polymer ?
#
loop_
_entity_poly.entity_id
_entity_poly.type
_entity_poly.pdbx_seq_one_letter_code
_entity_poly.pdbx_strand_id
1 'polypeptide(L)'
;MNYYRRLRRVTNPAFPHEVPDRYREFMRVTREWALLQAKKTFGYGPESRGKPADGELGHFCVACPQPGVNIPEQWQDEPKRYLYARSYVMDGNFSAEQMKMRRPENDVPIMPGKMFLVHDGPYQEHLKVAKDVKMTSTCNDHKAVSQANADRHKLAVTGIGATACSRHGCFVPHSVVNFQKGERQMNMDYSLSNAIQYRAHEKQPVVVLYDIMCQYGVHLRKRFADNPHLSMPQDLTLWKGIGLFHVHGHQDSCEVRYSPTFMAGAGNVDGEILETMWASLNRISGTTRSMSSSHRQETLDRHMNDWNYKKMITIVALLRKRIQANRPLLLKMRMALEAQESGVNANVLGEWRRTLETAQQRRLNDVAAMDIFMLPEQSVPSKASLQLRLTTEEGNDGIPIGTADWLADGLKIEEAQIMLRQDIKRCGTNATSAARMKLAKRRKGLAKSISQFQSRANRIAHALNWDVVRDETPEDEWENVDDDDGSSRATPVGERHNPIAPRRLRGPLAQDTPENVVLSLPSRASPEMMMNDRSLRRLARRERTLRKGQANDALHRLRILLSEKAFHFRHRIRPSRGSQQRKTRAYAGLEKITREIQRCSAVYRAARAGLVRLKMNRQDQKVYKRLRPTDLKVSTAIAEPNARGQRHATLPWIWTVNIQQDMDDHQHMHLGAFPDNWHDTH
;
A
#
# COMPACT_ATOMS: atom_id res chain seq x y z
N MET A 1 -10.56 -37.07 19.98
CA MET A 1 -10.19 -38.47 20.31
C MET A 1 -8.95 -38.84 19.50
N ASN A 2 -7.84 -39.29 20.13
CA ASN A 2 -6.58 -39.62 19.43
C ASN A 2 -6.75 -40.92 18.60
N TYR A 3 -6.19 -40.97 17.39
CA TYR A 3 -6.22 -42.12 16.46
C TYR A 3 -5.85 -43.44 17.15
N TYR A 4 -4.80 -43.45 17.98
CA TYR A 4 -4.40 -44.68 18.69
C TYR A 4 -5.45 -45.16 19.70
N ARG A 5 -6.14 -44.23 20.39
CA ARG A 5 -7.27 -44.58 21.27
C ARG A 5 -8.44 -45.17 20.49
N ARG A 6 -8.63 -44.76 19.23
CA ARG A 6 -9.61 -45.39 18.33
C ARG A 6 -9.21 -46.81 17.98
N LEU A 7 -7.94 -47.06 17.65
CA LEU A 7 -7.43 -48.41 17.42
C LEU A 7 -7.72 -49.32 18.61
N ARG A 8 -7.40 -48.89 19.84
CA ARG A 8 -7.72 -49.67 21.06
C ARG A 8 -9.21 -50.00 21.19
N ARG A 9 -10.10 -49.04 20.90
CA ARG A 9 -11.56 -49.26 20.93
C ARG A 9 -12.06 -50.20 19.84
N VAL A 10 -11.42 -50.21 18.68
CA VAL A 10 -11.80 -51.14 17.60
C VAL A 10 -11.25 -52.54 17.88
N THR A 11 -10.07 -52.65 18.49
CA THR A 11 -9.46 -53.94 18.85
C THR A 11 -10.24 -54.67 19.94
N ASN A 12 -10.66 -53.98 21.01
CA ASN A 12 -11.55 -54.54 22.02
C ASN A 12 -12.62 -53.49 22.39
N PRO A 13 -13.81 -53.54 21.77
CA PRO A 13 -14.89 -52.59 22.04
C PRO A 13 -15.43 -52.65 23.47
N ALA A 14 -15.47 -53.85 24.06
CA ALA A 14 -15.98 -54.06 25.42
C ALA A 14 -15.02 -53.54 26.49
N PHE A 15 -13.71 -53.79 26.31
CA PHE A 15 -12.66 -53.43 27.28
C PHE A 15 -11.44 -52.79 26.60
N PRO A 16 -11.58 -51.56 26.04
CA PRO A 16 -10.50 -50.91 25.31
C PRO A 16 -9.28 -50.56 26.17
N HIS A 17 -9.47 -50.49 27.48
CA HIS A 17 -8.42 -50.21 28.46
C HIS A 17 -7.51 -51.42 28.72
N GLU A 18 -7.97 -52.65 28.44
CA GLU A 18 -7.17 -53.88 28.55
C GLU A 18 -6.24 -54.08 27.35
N VAL A 19 -6.51 -53.45 26.21
CA VAL A 19 -5.63 -53.51 25.03
C VAL A 19 -4.25 -52.92 25.40
N PRO A 20 -3.15 -53.68 25.25
CA PRO A 20 -1.80 -53.21 25.61
C PRO A 20 -1.43 -51.90 24.90
N ASP A 21 -0.77 -50.99 25.62
CA ASP A 21 -0.27 -49.75 25.04
C ASP A 21 1.00 -50.02 24.21
N ARG A 22 0.82 -50.02 22.90
CA ARG A 22 1.85 -50.16 21.85
C ARG A 22 2.02 -48.87 21.05
N TYR A 23 1.70 -47.71 21.65
CA TYR A 23 1.77 -46.43 20.96
C TYR A 23 3.18 -46.12 20.45
N ARG A 24 4.22 -46.43 21.23
CA ARG A 24 5.62 -46.15 20.84
C ARG A 24 6.06 -46.97 19.63
N GLU A 25 5.74 -48.26 19.63
CA GLU A 25 5.99 -49.18 18.52
C GLU A 25 5.21 -48.77 17.28
N PHE A 26 3.93 -48.42 17.45
CA PHE A 26 3.10 -47.90 16.38
C PHE A 26 3.71 -46.64 15.73
N MET A 27 4.19 -45.69 16.53
CA MET A 27 4.86 -44.49 16.02
C MET A 27 6.15 -44.81 15.27
N ARG A 28 6.98 -45.73 15.78
CA ARG A 28 8.21 -46.17 15.11
C ARG A 28 7.93 -46.82 13.77
N VAL A 29 7.04 -47.82 13.74
CA VAL A 29 6.65 -48.53 12.51
C VAL A 29 6.05 -47.57 11.50
N THR A 30 5.24 -46.59 11.93
CA THR A 30 4.69 -45.57 11.03
C THR A 30 5.77 -44.74 10.34
N ARG A 31 6.83 -44.36 11.07
CA ARG A 31 7.96 -43.59 10.51
C ARG A 31 8.78 -44.43 9.54
N GLU A 32 9.12 -45.66 9.93
CA GLU A 32 9.88 -46.60 9.09
C GLU A 32 9.12 -46.97 7.81
N TRP A 33 7.83 -47.30 7.94
CA TRP A 33 6.96 -47.58 6.79
C TRP A 33 6.89 -46.40 5.84
N ALA A 34 6.76 -45.18 6.35
CA ALA A 34 6.71 -43.99 5.51
C ALA A 34 8.02 -43.76 4.74
N LEU A 35 9.19 -44.00 5.36
CA LEU A 35 10.47 -43.98 4.65
C LEU A 35 10.50 -45.03 3.53
N LEU A 36 10.10 -46.26 3.81
CA LEU A 36 10.10 -47.34 2.83
C LEU A 36 9.17 -47.02 1.65
N GLN A 37 8.00 -46.45 1.90
CA GLN A 37 7.12 -45.98 0.83
C GLN A 37 7.76 -44.87 0.01
N ALA A 38 8.37 -43.86 0.63
CA ALA A 38 9.07 -42.80 -0.09
C ALA A 38 10.19 -43.37 -0.96
N LYS A 39 11.07 -44.21 -0.40
CA LYS A 39 12.13 -44.86 -1.17
C LYS A 39 11.57 -45.65 -2.35
N LYS A 40 10.55 -46.47 -2.15
CA LYS A 40 9.89 -47.23 -3.22
C LYS A 40 9.34 -46.30 -4.32
N THR A 41 8.65 -45.22 -3.96
CA THR A 41 8.09 -44.26 -4.91
C THR A 41 9.17 -43.59 -5.77
N PHE A 42 10.35 -43.32 -5.22
CA PHE A 42 11.45 -42.66 -5.92
C PHE A 42 12.50 -43.63 -6.47
N GLY A 43 12.22 -44.95 -6.47
CA GLY A 43 13.10 -45.96 -7.07
C GLY A 43 14.36 -46.28 -6.26
N TYR A 44 14.30 -46.09 -4.94
CA TYR A 44 15.35 -46.46 -3.99
C TYR A 44 15.05 -47.79 -3.30
N GLY A 45 16.00 -48.70 -3.37
CA GLY A 45 16.00 -50.04 -2.81
C GLY A 45 17.43 -50.50 -2.46
N PRO A 46 17.60 -51.68 -1.86
CA PRO A 46 18.89 -52.15 -1.34
C PRO A 46 20.00 -52.25 -2.39
N GLU A 47 19.66 -52.64 -3.62
CA GLU A 47 20.60 -52.86 -4.74
C GLU A 47 20.60 -51.72 -5.78
N SER A 48 19.83 -50.65 -5.56
CA SER A 48 19.64 -49.55 -6.52
C SER A 48 20.27 -48.24 -6.03
N ARG A 49 20.59 -47.32 -6.95
CA ARG A 49 20.87 -45.85 -6.81
C ARG A 49 21.60 -45.28 -5.57
N GLY A 50 22.16 -46.08 -4.67
CA GLY A 50 22.87 -45.58 -3.48
C GLY A 50 21.96 -44.83 -2.50
N LYS A 51 22.54 -43.91 -1.72
CA LYS A 51 21.78 -43.07 -0.76
C LYS A 51 21.17 -41.86 -1.49
N PRO A 52 19.89 -41.51 -1.25
CA PRO A 52 19.28 -40.33 -1.84
C PRO A 52 20.04 -39.04 -1.52
N ALA A 53 20.17 -38.19 -2.53
CA ALA A 53 20.65 -36.82 -2.37
C ALA A 53 19.61 -35.96 -1.63
N ASP A 54 20.01 -34.75 -1.28
CA ASP A 54 19.14 -33.80 -0.59
C ASP A 54 17.97 -33.37 -1.49
N GLY A 55 16.77 -33.39 -0.92
CA GLY A 55 15.52 -33.12 -1.62
C GLY A 55 15.04 -34.18 -2.63
N GLU A 56 15.80 -35.25 -2.84
CA GLU A 56 15.52 -36.20 -3.94
C GLU A 56 14.27 -37.06 -3.72
N LEU A 57 13.84 -37.24 -2.47
CA LEU A 57 12.61 -37.94 -2.12
C LEU A 57 11.37 -37.02 -2.10
N GLY A 58 11.47 -35.82 -2.68
CA GLY A 58 10.38 -34.86 -2.79
C GLY A 58 9.88 -34.70 -4.22
N HIS A 59 8.57 -34.80 -4.45
CA HIS A 59 7.99 -34.44 -5.73
C HIS A 59 8.16 -32.94 -5.95
N PHE A 60 8.54 -32.54 -7.17
CA PHE A 60 8.61 -31.15 -7.58
C PHE A 60 7.64 -30.85 -8.73
N CYS A 61 7.45 -29.56 -9.05
CA CYS A 61 6.52 -29.13 -10.07
C CYS A 61 6.93 -29.60 -11.48
N VAL A 62 6.16 -30.52 -12.05
CA VAL A 62 6.37 -31.05 -13.42
C VAL A 62 6.15 -30.02 -14.54
N ALA A 63 5.44 -28.92 -14.27
CA ALA A 63 5.19 -27.85 -15.24
C ALA A 63 6.19 -26.68 -15.12
N CYS A 64 7.04 -26.66 -14.09
CA CYS A 64 8.11 -25.68 -14.02
C CYS A 64 9.21 -26.03 -15.03
N PRO A 65 9.79 -25.03 -15.74
CA PRO A 65 10.95 -25.23 -16.60
C PRO A 65 12.09 -25.93 -15.86
N GLN A 66 12.53 -27.07 -16.37
CA GLN A 66 13.61 -27.91 -15.82
C GLN A 66 14.51 -28.38 -16.97
N PRO A 67 15.74 -27.84 -17.08
CA PRO A 67 16.74 -28.30 -18.04
C PRO A 67 16.93 -29.82 -17.97
N GLY A 68 17.01 -30.47 -19.14
CA GLY A 68 17.16 -31.93 -19.24
C GLY A 68 15.89 -32.73 -18.88
N VAL A 69 14.76 -32.08 -18.60
CA VAL A 69 13.50 -32.74 -18.25
C VAL A 69 12.36 -32.32 -19.17
N ASN A 70 12.05 -31.02 -19.25
CA ASN A 70 10.84 -30.54 -19.93
C ASN A 70 11.02 -29.21 -20.68
N ILE A 71 12.27 -28.82 -20.98
CA ILE A 71 12.58 -27.70 -21.86
C ILE A 71 13.61 -28.12 -22.92
N PRO A 72 13.65 -27.48 -24.11
CA PRO A 72 14.61 -27.77 -25.17
C PRO A 72 16.07 -27.61 -24.71
N GLU A 73 17.04 -28.25 -25.36
CA GLU A 73 18.46 -28.15 -25.00
C GLU A 73 19.03 -26.75 -25.31
N GLN A 74 18.64 -26.19 -26.45
CA GLN A 74 19.03 -24.86 -26.96
C GLN A 74 18.23 -23.69 -26.37
N TRP A 75 17.59 -23.88 -25.21
CA TRP A 75 16.78 -22.83 -24.55
C TRP A 75 17.57 -21.55 -24.19
N GLN A 76 18.90 -21.64 -24.17
CA GLN A 76 19.81 -20.55 -23.82
C GLN A 76 19.91 -19.50 -24.95
N ASP A 77 19.77 -19.94 -26.20
CA ASP A 77 19.92 -19.10 -27.41
C ASP A 77 18.60 -18.44 -27.83
N GLU A 78 17.48 -18.86 -27.22
CA GLU A 78 16.15 -18.37 -27.51
C GLU A 78 15.99 -16.89 -27.09
N PRO A 79 15.54 -15.98 -27.97
CA PRO A 79 15.34 -14.57 -27.63
C PRO A 79 14.38 -14.35 -26.45
N LYS A 80 13.44 -15.27 -26.25
CA LYS A 80 12.41 -15.21 -25.19
C LYS A 80 12.80 -16.06 -23.96
N ARG A 81 14.02 -15.89 -23.46
CA ARG A 81 14.54 -16.61 -22.28
C ARG A 81 13.63 -16.57 -21.05
N TYR A 82 12.82 -15.52 -20.91
CA TYR A 82 11.85 -15.38 -19.83
C TYR A 82 10.79 -16.50 -19.78
N LEU A 83 10.52 -17.19 -20.91
CA LEU A 83 9.60 -18.34 -20.94
C LEU A 83 10.12 -19.53 -20.13
N TYR A 84 11.45 -19.65 -20.03
CA TYR A 84 12.13 -20.71 -19.28
C TYR A 84 12.50 -20.28 -17.86
N ALA A 85 12.04 -19.11 -17.42
CA ALA A 85 12.33 -18.60 -16.09
C ALA A 85 11.67 -19.44 -14.99
N ARG A 86 12.39 -19.61 -13.88
CA ARG A 86 11.86 -20.16 -12.63
C ARG A 86 11.19 -19.05 -11.86
N SER A 87 9.90 -19.19 -11.56
CA SER A 87 9.21 -18.21 -10.73
C SER A 87 8.91 -18.79 -9.35
N TYR A 88 9.50 -18.16 -8.35
CA TYR A 88 9.44 -18.53 -6.95
C TYR A 88 8.69 -17.48 -6.14
N VAL A 89 8.01 -17.95 -5.11
CA VAL A 89 7.47 -17.14 -4.02
C VAL A 89 8.11 -17.61 -2.72
N MET A 90 8.39 -16.68 -1.82
CA MET A 90 8.96 -16.91 -0.50
C MET A 90 8.04 -16.33 0.55
N ASP A 91 7.82 -17.08 1.64
CA ASP A 91 6.98 -16.62 2.75
C ASP A 91 7.25 -17.44 4.03
N GLY A 92 6.90 -16.87 5.17
CA GLY A 92 7.03 -17.42 6.52
C GLY A 92 5.69 -17.84 7.15
N ASN A 93 5.66 -19.04 7.71
CA ASN A 93 4.51 -19.57 8.46
C ASN A 93 4.83 -19.68 9.96
N PHE A 94 4.24 -18.76 10.74
CA PHE A 94 4.40 -18.67 12.19
C PHE A 94 3.45 -19.59 12.98
N SER A 95 2.52 -20.29 12.32
CA SER A 95 1.66 -21.27 12.99
C SER A 95 2.37 -22.61 13.20
N ALA A 96 3.39 -22.92 12.40
CA ALA A 96 4.16 -24.16 12.46
C ALA A 96 5.23 -24.16 13.58
N GLU A 97 4.82 -23.82 14.80
CA GLU A 97 5.71 -23.76 15.96
C GLU A 97 6.14 -25.15 16.47
N GLN A 98 7.21 -25.21 17.27
CA GLN A 98 7.61 -26.40 18.00
C GLN A 98 8.08 -26.06 19.41
N MET A 99 7.63 -26.86 20.39
CA MET A 99 8.14 -26.80 21.76
C MET A 99 9.53 -27.42 21.87
N LYS A 100 10.32 -26.95 22.84
CA LYS A 100 11.61 -27.56 23.17
C LYS A 100 11.42 -29.01 23.62
N MET A 101 12.25 -29.89 23.07
CA MET A 101 12.28 -31.30 23.48
C MET A 101 12.83 -31.43 24.90
N ARG A 102 12.24 -32.32 25.70
CA ARG A 102 12.76 -32.63 27.04
C ARG A 102 14.07 -33.42 27.00
N ARG A 103 14.25 -34.25 25.97
CA ARG A 103 15.36 -35.18 25.79
C ARG A 103 15.81 -35.23 24.31
N PRO A 104 16.42 -34.15 23.79
CA PRO A 104 16.87 -34.07 22.39
C PRO A 104 17.89 -35.16 22.03
N GLU A 105 18.67 -35.65 22.98
CA GLU A 105 19.66 -36.72 22.81
C GLU A 105 19.07 -38.07 22.36
N ASN A 106 17.76 -38.26 22.54
CA ASN A 106 17.04 -39.46 22.09
C ASN A 106 16.37 -39.29 20.71
N ASP A 107 16.49 -38.11 20.08
CA ASP A 107 15.89 -37.88 18.77
C ASP A 107 16.74 -38.51 17.66
N VAL A 108 16.12 -39.34 16.84
CA VAL A 108 16.80 -40.05 15.76
C VAL A 108 16.16 -39.64 14.43
N PRO A 109 16.89 -38.91 13.56
CA PRO A 109 16.42 -38.57 12.23
C PRO A 109 16.57 -39.77 11.29
N ILE A 110 15.51 -40.11 10.56
CA ILE A 110 15.53 -41.26 9.63
C ILE A 110 15.90 -40.81 8.21
N MET A 111 15.65 -39.54 7.87
CA MET A 111 15.78 -39.01 6.52
C MET A 111 16.03 -37.49 6.52
N PRO A 112 17.09 -37.03 7.22
CA PRO A 112 17.35 -35.60 7.37
C PRO A 112 17.68 -34.97 6.02
N GLY A 113 16.96 -33.92 5.65
CA GLY A 113 17.21 -33.17 4.41
C GLY A 113 16.76 -33.84 3.11
N LYS A 114 16.18 -35.05 3.15
CA LYS A 114 15.91 -35.83 1.92
C LYS A 114 14.60 -35.44 1.21
N MET A 115 13.77 -34.60 1.83
CA MET A 115 12.49 -34.13 1.27
C MET A 115 12.43 -32.59 1.24
N PHE A 116 11.57 -31.91 2.00
CA PHE A 116 11.33 -30.46 1.85
C PHE A 116 12.11 -29.64 2.86
N LEU A 117 12.10 -30.04 4.12
CA LEU A 117 12.91 -29.39 5.15
C LEU A 117 14.38 -29.69 4.93
N VAL A 118 15.21 -28.66 5.08
CA VAL A 118 16.67 -28.76 4.98
C VAL A 118 17.26 -29.65 6.07
N HIS A 119 18.48 -30.12 5.84
CA HIS A 119 19.23 -30.83 6.87
C HIS A 119 19.67 -29.83 7.96
N ASP A 120 19.40 -30.14 9.24
CA ASP A 120 19.63 -29.19 10.34
C ASP A 120 21.12 -28.85 10.51
N GLY A 121 22.03 -29.84 10.47
CA GLY A 121 23.49 -29.62 10.61
C GLY A 121 24.07 -28.49 9.74
N PRO A 122 24.10 -28.61 8.40
CA PRO A 122 24.61 -27.55 7.51
C PRO A 122 23.87 -26.22 7.66
N TYR A 123 22.56 -26.27 7.96
CA TYR A 123 21.77 -25.08 8.20
C TYR A 123 22.19 -24.35 9.50
N GLN A 124 22.54 -25.06 10.57
CA GLN A 124 23.08 -24.44 11.78
C GLN A 124 24.45 -23.80 11.53
N GLU A 125 25.32 -24.42 10.73
CA GLU A 125 26.61 -23.82 10.36
C GLU A 125 26.43 -22.50 9.58
N HIS A 126 25.50 -22.47 8.63
CA HIS A 126 25.06 -21.24 7.97
C HIS A 126 24.64 -20.16 8.97
N LEU A 127 23.77 -20.50 9.93
CA LEU A 127 23.23 -19.56 10.90
C LEU A 127 24.30 -18.98 11.85
N LYS A 128 25.38 -19.71 12.12
CA LYS A 128 26.50 -19.21 12.95
C LYS A 128 27.30 -18.11 12.27
N VAL A 129 27.44 -18.17 10.95
CA VAL A 129 28.24 -17.22 10.15
C VAL A 129 27.37 -16.07 9.62
N ALA A 130 26.06 -16.30 9.43
CA ALA A 130 25.15 -15.33 8.86
C ALA A 130 25.01 -14.05 9.73
N LYS A 131 25.18 -12.89 9.09
CA LYS A 131 25.02 -11.58 9.73
C LYS A 131 23.58 -11.10 9.61
N ASP A 132 22.96 -10.74 10.73
CA ASP A 132 21.62 -10.13 10.76
C ASP A 132 21.74 -8.60 10.63
N VAL A 133 21.54 -8.07 9.44
CA VAL A 133 21.53 -6.62 9.21
C VAL A 133 20.10 -6.11 9.40
N LYS A 134 19.82 -5.53 10.56
CA LYS A 134 18.55 -4.84 10.81
C LYS A 134 18.50 -3.56 9.97
N MET A 135 17.73 -3.58 8.89
CA MET A 135 17.40 -2.36 8.15
C MET A 135 16.18 -1.69 8.76
N THR A 136 16.23 -0.37 8.91
CA THR A 136 15.05 0.42 9.24
C THR A 136 14.13 0.42 8.02
N SER A 137 12.89 -0.03 8.18
CA SER A 137 11.91 -0.02 7.10
C SER A 137 11.71 1.41 6.60
N THR A 138 12.00 1.65 5.33
CA THR A 138 11.68 2.90 4.64
C THR A 138 10.25 2.90 4.08
N CYS A 139 9.62 1.72 3.99
CA CYS A 139 8.23 1.55 3.57
C CYS A 139 7.27 1.69 4.74
N ASN A 140 6.03 2.12 4.45
CA ASN A 140 4.97 2.31 5.43
C ASN A 140 4.79 1.09 6.34
N ASP A 141 5.05 1.30 7.63
CA ASP A 141 4.62 0.51 8.80
C ASP A 141 4.35 -1.01 8.57
N HIS A 142 5.38 -1.80 8.29
CA HIS A 142 5.34 -3.26 8.49
C HIS A 142 5.35 -3.62 9.98
N LYS A 143 4.28 -3.25 10.72
CA LYS A 143 4.07 -3.64 12.13
C LYS A 143 4.02 -5.16 12.34
N ALA A 144 3.85 -5.95 11.28
CA ALA A 144 3.87 -7.42 11.33
C ALA A 144 5.27 -7.99 11.65
N VAL A 145 6.34 -7.39 11.10
CA VAL A 145 7.72 -7.92 11.27
C VAL A 145 8.25 -7.69 12.68
N SER A 146 7.84 -6.60 13.35
CA SER A 146 8.31 -6.29 14.71
C SER A 146 7.64 -7.14 15.79
N GLN A 147 6.38 -7.54 15.62
CA GLN A 147 5.69 -8.46 16.55
C GLN A 147 6.07 -9.93 16.34
N ALA A 148 6.38 -10.35 15.10
CA ALA A 148 6.77 -11.74 14.78
C ALA A 148 8.14 -12.13 15.36
N ASN A 149 9.02 -11.16 15.59
CA ASN A 149 10.39 -11.35 16.10
C ASN A 149 10.52 -11.30 17.64
N ALA A 150 9.40 -11.31 18.38
CA ALA A 150 9.42 -11.38 19.83
C ALA A 150 9.94 -12.75 20.31
N ASP A 151 10.90 -12.76 21.24
CA ASP A 151 11.47 -13.98 21.79
C ASP A 151 10.38 -14.80 22.52
N ARG A 152 10.11 -16.00 22.01
CA ARG A 152 9.24 -16.99 22.66
C ARG A 152 10.11 -18.04 23.32
N HIS A 153 10.67 -17.76 24.50
CA HIS A 153 11.65 -18.60 25.22
C HIS A 153 11.31 -20.09 25.37
N LYS A 154 10.03 -20.47 25.23
CA LYS A 154 9.53 -21.85 25.36
C LYS A 154 9.56 -22.67 24.05
N LEU A 155 9.77 -22.02 22.89
CA LEU A 155 9.77 -22.67 21.59
C LEU A 155 11.20 -23.02 21.13
N ALA A 156 11.36 -24.16 20.48
CA ALA A 156 12.56 -24.51 19.71
C ALA A 156 12.49 -23.93 18.29
N VAL A 157 11.28 -23.88 17.73
CA VAL A 157 10.99 -23.35 16.39
C VAL A 157 9.82 -22.40 16.50
N THR A 158 9.99 -21.16 16.05
CA THR A 158 8.95 -20.11 16.08
C THR A 158 8.07 -20.09 14.82
N GLY A 159 8.43 -20.88 13.81
CA GLY A 159 7.76 -20.97 12.52
C GLY A 159 8.66 -21.63 11.47
N ILE A 160 8.21 -21.68 10.24
CA ILE A 160 8.99 -22.18 9.10
C ILE A 160 8.95 -21.20 7.95
N GLY A 161 10.02 -21.11 7.17
CA GLY A 161 10.05 -20.37 5.91
C GLY A 161 10.12 -21.35 4.74
N ALA A 162 9.46 -21.03 3.62
CA ALA A 162 9.57 -21.84 2.42
C ALA A 162 9.70 -21.01 1.16
N THR A 163 10.28 -21.67 0.16
CA THR A 163 10.24 -21.26 -1.24
C THR A 163 9.35 -22.23 -2.02
N ALA A 164 8.48 -21.71 -2.87
CA ALA A 164 7.58 -22.51 -3.68
C ALA A 164 7.46 -21.95 -5.10
N CYS A 165 7.02 -22.79 -6.04
CA CYS A 165 6.63 -22.33 -7.37
C CYS A 165 5.43 -21.38 -7.27
N SER A 166 5.65 -20.10 -7.63
CA SER A 166 4.60 -19.07 -7.63
C SER A 166 3.46 -19.37 -8.62
N ARG A 167 3.77 -20.09 -9.71
CA ARG A 167 2.81 -20.39 -10.78
C ARG A 167 1.89 -21.53 -10.41
N HIS A 168 2.41 -22.63 -9.88
CA HIS A 168 1.66 -23.89 -9.74
C HIS A 168 1.41 -24.31 -8.28
N GLY A 169 2.13 -23.67 -7.33
CA GLY A 169 1.94 -23.89 -5.90
C GLY A 169 2.50 -25.23 -5.46
N CYS A 170 3.75 -25.51 -5.80
CA CYS A 170 4.50 -26.66 -5.31
C CYS A 170 5.68 -26.17 -4.47
N PHE A 171 5.86 -26.72 -3.26
CA PHE A 171 7.08 -26.48 -2.47
C PHE A 171 8.32 -26.91 -3.25
N VAL A 172 9.42 -26.17 -3.12
CA VAL A 172 10.71 -26.64 -3.65
C VAL A 172 11.31 -27.62 -2.63
N PRO A 173 11.72 -28.84 -3.04
CA PRO A 173 12.41 -29.75 -2.14
C PRO A 173 13.71 -29.15 -1.62
N HIS A 174 14.07 -29.54 -0.41
CA HIS A 174 15.24 -29.07 0.34
C HIS A 174 15.35 -27.53 0.46
N SER A 175 14.23 -26.81 0.49
CA SER A 175 14.24 -25.35 0.66
C SER A 175 13.45 -24.86 1.88
N VAL A 176 12.83 -25.74 2.66
CA VAL A 176 12.03 -25.32 3.82
C VAL A 176 12.93 -25.24 5.05
N VAL A 177 12.87 -24.11 5.76
CA VAL A 177 13.78 -23.80 6.87
C VAL A 177 13.00 -23.57 8.16
N ASN A 178 13.56 -23.97 9.30
CA ASN A 178 13.00 -23.64 10.61
C ASN A 178 13.46 -22.25 11.06
N PHE A 179 12.57 -21.48 11.68
CA PHE A 179 12.86 -20.21 12.30
C PHE A 179 13.24 -20.38 13.77
N GLN A 180 14.38 -19.81 14.18
CA GLN A 180 14.84 -19.82 15.57
C GLN A 180 14.25 -18.64 16.36
N LYS A 181 14.09 -17.49 15.70
CA LYS A 181 13.58 -16.25 16.29
C LYS A 181 12.88 -15.42 15.22
N GLY A 182 11.61 -15.76 14.97
CA GLY A 182 10.83 -15.17 13.89
C GLY A 182 11.48 -15.35 12.52
N GLU A 183 10.96 -14.65 11.53
CA GLU A 183 11.49 -14.69 10.17
C GLU A 183 12.61 -13.67 10.02
N ARG A 184 13.84 -14.17 9.86
CA ARG A 184 15.02 -13.34 9.59
C ARG A 184 15.49 -13.58 8.16
N GLN A 185 16.12 -12.57 7.57
CA GLN A 185 16.63 -12.65 6.21
C GLN A 185 17.60 -13.83 6.02
N MET A 186 18.45 -14.13 7.00
CA MET A 186 19.35 -15.29 6.96
C MET A 186 18.63 -16.62 6.81
N ASN A 187 17.42 -16.76 7.36
CA ASN A 187 16.64 -17.99 7.21
C ASN A 187 16.18 -18.11 5.75
N MET A 188 15.64 -17.02 5.22
CA MET A 188 15.12 -16.95 3.85
C MET A 188 16.22 -16.99 2.79
N ASP A 189 17.43 -16.50 3.08
CA ASP A 189 18.62 -16.64 2.23
C ASP A 189 18.96 -18.12 2.00
N TYR A 190 18.94 -18.94 3.06
CA TYR A 190 19.21 -20.39 2.94
C TYR A 190 18.10 -21.11 2.17
N SER A 191 16.84 -20.72 2.40
CA SER A 191 15.69 -21.23 1.63
C SER A 191 15.88 -20.95 0.13
N LEU A 192 16.18 -19.70 -0.23
CA LEU A 192 16.36 -19.27 -1.60
C LEU A 192 17.57 -19.93 -2.26
N SER A 193 18.70 -20.03 -1.55
CA SER A 193 19.94 -20.67 -2.01
C SER A 193 19.69 -22.09 -2.50
N ASN A 194 18.98 -22.90 -1.72
CA ASN A 194 18.66 -24.26 -2.12
C ASN A 194 17.63 -24.29 -3.27
N ALA A 195 16.65 -23.39 -3.26
CA ALA A 195 15.63 -23.34 -4.31
C ALA A 195 16.17 -22.96 -5.69
N ILE A 196 17.15 -22.06 -5.76
CA ILE A 196 17.77 -21.65 -7.04
C ILE A 196 18.71 -22.70 -7.61
N GLN A 197 19.22 -23.62 -6.77
CA GLN A 197 20.06 -24.74 -7.20
C GLN A 197 19.23 -25.99 -7.57
N TYR A 198 18.01 -26.11 -7.06
CA TYR A 198 17.20 -27.32 -7.24
C TYR A 198 16.78 -27.56 -8.69
N ARG A 199 17.44 -28.51 -9.36
CA ARG A 199 17.19 -28.92 -10.76
C ARG A 199 17.13 -27.72 -11.72
N ALA A 200 18.04 -26.77 -11.52
CA ALA A 200 18.15 -25.56 -12.30
C ALA A 200 19.54 -25.46 -12.95
N HIS A 201 19.64 -24.66 -14.00
CA HIS A 201 20.90 -24.33 -14.65
C HIS A 201 21.37 -22.93 -14.21
N GLU A 202 22.68 -22.70 -14.12
CA GLU A 202 23.27 -21.45 -13.63
C GLU A 202 22.81 -20.20 -14.40
N LYS A 203 22.56 -20.34 -15.71
CA LYS A 203 22.06 -19.28 -16.60
C LYS A 203 20.54 -19.15 -16.64
N GLN A 204 19.79 -19.97 -15.88
CA GLN A 204 18.33 -19.98 -15.95
C GLN A 204 17.77 -18.76 -15.24
N PRO A 205 16.98 -17.89 -15.90
CA PRO A 205 16.45 -16.71 -15.24
C PRO A 205 15.51 -17.07 -14.09
N VAL A 206 15.51 -16.26 -13.03
CA VAL A 206 14.69 -16.48 -11.84
C VAL A 206 13.88 -15.23 -11.51
N VAL A 207 12.59 -15.40 -11.25
CA VAL A 207 11.72 -14.39 -10.64
C VAL A 207 11.50 -14.80 -9.19
N VAL A 208 11.78 -13.93 -8.23
CA VAL A 208 11.50 -14.16 -6.81
C VAL A 208 10.52 -13.12 -6.31
N LEU A 209 9.40 -13.61 -5.78
CA LEU A 209 8.39 -12.80 -5.12
C LEU A 209 8.53 -12.97 -3.61
N TYR A 210 8.66 -11.86 -2.89
CA TYR A 210 8.77 -11.86 -1.43
C TYR A 210 8.21 -10.55 -0.88
N ASP A 211 7.45 -10.60 0.21
CA ASP A 211 6.75 -9.44 0.78
C ASP A 211 7.67 -8.25 1.01
N ILE A 212 8.83 -8.51 1.61
CA ILE A 212 9.80 -7.46 1.93
C ILE A 212 10.90 -7.34 0.87
N MET A 213 10.65 -7.73 -0.40
CA MET A 213 11.67 -7.75 -1.45
C MET A 213 12.35 -6.40 -1.66
N CYS A 214 11.65 -5.28 -1.46
CA CYS A 214 12.23 -3.94 -1.56
C CYS A 214 13.33 -3.66 -0.51
N GLN A 215 13.35 -4.40 0.60
CA GLN A 215 14.36 -4.33 1.65
C GLN A 215 15.34 -5.50 1.53
N TYR A 216 14.79 -6.72 1.46
CA TYR A 216 15.55 -7.96 1.34
C TYR A 216 16.50 -7.97 0.13
N GLY A 217 16.01 -7.48 -1.01
CA GLY A 217 16.69 -7.48 -2.30
C GLY A 217 17.82 -6.46 -2.45
N VAL A 218 18.03 -5.55 -1.49
CA VAL A 218 19.08 -4.51 -1.56
C VAL A 218 20.46 -5.10 -1.37
N HIS A 219 20.63 -5.90 -0.31
CA HIS A 219 21.92 -6.53 0.04
C HIS A 219 21.97 -8.03 -0.27
N LEU A 220 20.99 -8.55 -1.02
CA LEU A 220 20.85 -9.98 -1.30
C LEU A 220 22.14 -10.61 -1.85
N ARG A 221 22.67 -10.09 -2.97
CA ARG A 221 23.90 -10.63 -3.58
C ARG A 221 25.10 -10.55 -2.64
N LYS A 222 25.20 -9.47 -1.86
CA LYS A 222 26.27 -9.31 -0.86
C LYS A 222 26.16 -10.36 0.25
N ARG A 223 24.96 -10.62 0.79
CA ARG A 223 24.76 -11.66 1.81
C ARG A 223 25.12 -13.05 1.30
N PHE A 224 24.84 -13.33 0.03
CA PHE A 224 25.23 -14.58 -0.62
C PHE A 224 26.76 -14.69 -0.82
N ALA A 225 27.42 -13.61 -1.25
CA ALA A 225 28.87 -13.59 -1.43
C ALA A 225 29.65 -13.69 -0.11
N ASP A 226 29.14 -13.07 0.96
CA ASP A 226 29.78 -13.02 2.28
C ASP A 226 29.61 -14.32 3.10
N ASN A 227 28.88 -15.33 2.59
CA ASN A 227 28.54 -16.54 3.34
C ASN A 227 28.88 -17.82 2.55
N PRO A 228 29.82 -18.67 3.03
CA PRO A 228 30.26 -19.86 2.30
C PRO A 228 29.19 -20.97 2.20
N HIS A 229 28.12 -20.89 2.99
CA HIS A 229 27.02 -21.87 2.95
C HIS A 229 25.89 -21.48 1.98
N LEU A 230 25.99 -20.32 1.35
CA LEU A 230 25.05 -19.84 0.35
C LEU A 230 25.69 -19.93 -1.03
N SER A 231 24.89 -20.28 -2.04
CA SER A 231 25.35 -20.30 -3.42
C SER A 231 24.32 -19.63 -4.32
N MET A 232 24.80 -18.70 -5.13
CA MET A 232 24.04 -18.04 -6.19
C MET A 232 24.97 -17.83 -7.39
N PRO A 233 24.59 -18.29 -8.59
CA PRO A 233 25.40 -18.05 -9.78
C PRO A 233 25.66 -16.55 -10.00
N GLN A 234 26.90 -16.18 -10.31
CA GLN A 234 27.32 -14.79 -10.46
C GLN A 234 26.51 -14.07 -11.54
N ASP A 235 26.27 -14.74 -12.67
CA ASP A 235 25.53 -14.19 -13.82
C ASP A 235 24.03 -14.51 -13.81
N LEU A 236 23.49 -14.91 -12.64
CA LEU A 236 22.06 -15.23 -12.53
C LEU A 236 21.21 -13.99 -12.84
N THR A 237 20.33 -14.09 -13.84
CA THR A 237 19.31 -13.05 -14.07
C THR A 237 18.20 -13.20 -13.03
N LEU A 238 18.14 -12.27 -12.07
CA LEU A 238 17.23 -12.31 -10.94
C LEU A 238 16.25 -11.12 -10.96
N TRP A 239 15.00 -11.38 -11.31
CA TRP A 239 13.92 -10.42 -11.14
C TRP A 239 13.36 -10.49 -9.73
N LYS A 240 13.25 -9.32 -9.11
CA LYS A 240 12.83 -9.14 -7.72
C LYS A 240 11.45 -8.50 -7.71
N GLY A 241 10.49 -9.13 -7.02
CA GLY A 241 9.13 -8.64 -6.91
C GLY A 241 8.49 -8.85 -5.54
N ILE A 242 7.34 -8.21 -5.36
CA ILE A 242 6.47 -8.31 -4.18
C ILE A 242 5.09 -8.81 -4.65
N GLY A 243 4.44 -9.66 -3.86
CA GLY A 243 3.08 -10.12 -4.17
C GLY A 243 2.10 -8.94 -4.36
N LEU A 244 1.10 -9.10 -5.24
CA LEU A 244 0.16 -8.05 -5.60
C LEU A 244 -0.66 -7.56 -4.39
N PHE A 245 -0.99 -8.44 -3.44
CA PHE A 245 -1.71 -8.00 -2.26
C PHE A 245 -0.80 -7.16 -1.34
N HIS A 246 0.44 -7.63 -1.16
CA HIS A 246 1.40 -6.98 -0.28
C HIS A 246 1.93 -5.66 -0.82
N VAL A 247 2.18 -5.52 -2.13
CA VAL A 247 2.83 -4.34 -2.71
C VAL A 247 2.05 -3.04 -2.44
N HIS A 248 0.73 -3.10 -2.36
CA HIS A 248 -0.12 -1.95 -2.02
C HIS A 248 0.02 -1.47 -0.57
N GLY A 249 0.60 -2.29 0.32
CA GLY A 249 0.96 -1.89 1.69
C GLY A 249 2.30 -1.16 1.80
N HIS A 250 3.08 -1.11 0.72
CA HIS A 250 4.37 -0.41 0.68
C HIS A 250 4.20 1.07 0.31
N GLN A 251 5.31 1.79 0.17
CA GLN A 251 5.31 3.14 -0.44
C GLN A 251 4.90 3.08 -1.91
N ASP A 252 4.33 4.16 -2.45
CA ASP A 252 3.78 4.19 -3.81
C ASP A 252 4.79 3.80 -4.90
N SER A 253 6.06 4.20 -4.75
CA SER A 253 7.12 3.80 -5.69
C SER A 253 7.37 2.29 -5.71
N CYS A 254 7.04 1.54 -4.66
CA CYS A 254 7.18 0.09 -4.68
C CYS A 254 6.20 -0.59 -5.64
N GLU A 255 5.04 0.02 -5.93
CA GLU A 255 4.07 -0.55 -6.86
C GLU A 255 4.69 -0.73 -8.25
N VAL A 256 5.21 0.35 -8.83
CA VAL A 256 5.80 0.31 -10.17
C VAL A 256 7.15 -0.45 -10.18
N ARG A 257 7.90 -0.36 -9.08
CA ARG A 257 9.24 -0.95 -8.97
C ARG A 257 9.23 -2.44 -8.64
N TYR A 258 8.20 -3.00 -8.02
CA TYR A 258 8.21 -4.39 -7.54
C TYR A 258 6.95 -5.20 -7.83
N SER A 259 5.87 -4.61 -8.33
CA SER A 259 4.70 -5.39 -8.72
C SER A 259 5.00 -6.30 -9.93
N PRO A 260 4.62 -7.59 -9.88
CA PRO A 260 4.80 -8.51 -11.01
C PRO A 260 4.07 -8.04 -12.28
N THR A 261 3.04 -7.19 -12.15
CA THR A 261 2.33 -6.59 -13.30
C THR A 261 3.25 -5.79 -14.21
N PHE A 262 4.25 -5.12 -13.65
CA PHE A 262 5.22 -4.31 -14.42
C PHE A 262 6.50 -5.07 -14.76
N MET A 263 6.58 -6.37 -14.47
CA MET A 263 7.73 -7.22 -14.81
C MET A 263 7.51 -7.96 -16.13
N ALA A 264 8.25 -7.56 -17.15
CA ALA A 264 8.26 -8.28 -18.41
C ALA A 264 8.65 -9.75 -18.19
N GLY A 265 7.80 -10.67 -18.67
CA GLY A 265 8.03 -12.11 -18.56
C GLY A 265 7.60 -12.78 -17.26
N ALA A 266 7.20 -12.04 -16.21
CA ALA A 266 6.68 -12.64 -14.97
C ALA A 266 5.32 -13.34 -15.17
N GLY A 267 4.53 -12.87 -16.14
CA GLY A 267 3.18 -13.35 -16.41
C GLY A 267 2.16 -12.86 -15.38
N ASN A 268 0.92 -13.35 -15.49
CA ASN A 268 -0.16 -13.01 -14.56
C ASN A 268 -0.06 -13.89 -13.29
N VAL A 269 0.71 -13.42 -12.31
CA VAL A 269 0.99 -14.11 -11.04
C VAL A 269 0.74 -13.13 -9.89
N ASP A 270 -0.05 -13.54 -8.90
CA ASP A 270 -0.37 -12.73 -7.73
C ASP A 270 0.74 -12.75 -6.66
N GLY A 271 1.48 -13.85 -6.55
CA GLY A 271 2.50 -14.02 -5.51
C GLY A 271 1.94 -14.49 -4.17
N GLU A 272 0.66 -14.88 -4.10
CA GLU A 272 -0.04 -15.20 -2.83
C GLU A 272 -0.23 -16.72 -2.62
N ILE A 273 0.38 -17.54 -3.48
CA ILE A 273 0.07 -18.97 -3.54
C ILE A 273 0.50 -19.75 -2.28
N LEU A 274 1.50 -19.26 -1.54
CA LEU A 274 1.97 -19.86 -0.30
C LEU A 274 0.91 -19.81 0.81
N GLU A 275 0.09 -18.75 0.88
CA GLU A 275 -0.98 -18.64 1.87
C GLU A 275 -2.01 -19.76 1.76
N THR A 276 -2.31 -20.18 0.52
CA THR A 276 -3.19 -21.33 0.28
C THR A 276 -2.56 -22.64 0.77
N MET A 277 -1.24 -22.76 0.64
CA MET A 277 -0.47 -23.92 1.09
C MET A 277 -0.38 -23.95 2.63
N TRP A 278 -0.20 -22.78 3.26
CA TRP A 278 -0.24 -22.61 4.71
C TRP A 278 -1.58 -22.93 5.31
N ALA A 279 -2.68 -22.50 4.71
CA ALA A 279 -4.01 -22.86 5.18
C ALA A 279 -4.23 -24.38 5.28
N SER A 280 -3.65 -25.15 4.36
CA SER A 280 -3.66 -26.62 4.42
C SER A 280 -2.73 -27.15 5.52
N LEU A 281 -1.47 -26.69 5.54
CA LEU A 281 -0.45 -27.17 6.48
C LEU A 281 -0.79 -26.81 7.95
N ASN A 282 -1.42 -25.67 8.18
CA ASN A 282 -1.82 -25.19 9.51
C ASN A 282 -2.81 -26.11 10.22
N ARG A 283 -3.52 -26.97 9.47
CA ARG A 283 -4.40 -28.00 10.04
C ARG A 283 -3.64 -29.04 10.86
N ILE A 284 -2.34 -29.23 10.58
CA ILE A 284 -1.48 -30.18 11.30
C ILE A 284 -0.45 -29.50 12.20
N SER A 285 -0.27 -28.18 12.13
CA SER A 285 0.70 -27.47 12.96
C SER A 285 0.48 -27.69 14.46
N GLY A 286 -0.78 -27.82 14.89
CA GLY A 286 -1.11 -28.13 16.29
C GLY A 286 -0.63 -29.52 16.73
N THR A 287 -0.66 -30.52 15.85
CA THR A 287 -0.21 -31.89 16.18
C THR A 287 1.30 -32.03 16.10
N THR A 288 1.98 -31.27 15.24
CA THR A 288 3.44 -31.28 15.11
C THR A 288 4.15 -30.48 16.19
N ARG A 289 3.44 -29.59 16.90
CA ARG A 289 4.00 -28.71 17.93
C ARG A 289 4.71 -29.42 19.08
N SER A 290 4.21 -30.59 19.49
CA SER A 290 4.77 -31.39 20.61
C SER A 290 5.56 -32.61 20.15
N MET A 291 5.72 -32.81 18.85
CA MET A 291 6.53 -33.90 18.30
C MET A 291 8.02 -33.65 18.54
N SER A 292 8.81 -34.73 18.55
CA SER A 292 10.26 -34.61 18.43
C SER A 292 10.63 -33.94 17.11
N SER A 293 11.80 -33.30 17.04
CA SER A 293 12.21 -32.50 15.88
C SER A 293 12.25 -33.32 14.60
N SER A 294 12.85 -34.51 14.65
CA SER A 294 12.93 -35.43 13.52
C SER A 294 11.55 -35.89 13.06
N HIS A 295 10.69 -36.30 14.00
CA HIS A 295 9.36 -36.79 13.65
C HIS A 295 8.42 -35.66 13.16
N ARG A 296 8.60 -34.42 13.67
CA ARG A 296 7.94 -33.22 13.14
C ARG A 296 8.35 -32.99 11.69
N GLN A 297 9.66 -32.97 11.42
CA GLN A 297 10.19 -32.78 10.07
C GLN A 297 9.60 -33.80 9.09
N GLU A 298 9.70 -35.08 9.42
CA GLU A 298 9.16 -36.17 8.60
C GLU A 298 7.64 -36.07 8.39
N THR A 299 6.90 -35.57 9.37
CA THR A 299 5.47 -35.34 9.23
C THR A 299 5.18 -34.18 8.28
N LEU A 300 5.85 -33.03 8.45
CA LEU A 300 5.70 -31.89 7.55
C LEU A 300 6.10 -32.24 6.12
N ASP A 301 7.23 -32.93 5.95
CA ASP A 301 7.74 -33.39 4.67
C ASP A 301 6.72 -34.27 3.93
N ARG A 302 6.09 -35.23 4.61
CA ARG A 302 5.04 -36.07 4.01
C ARG A 302 3.83 -35.28 3.55
N HIS A 303 3.39 -34.31 4.36
CA HIS A 303 2.25 -33.47 4.00
C HIS A 303 2.56 -32.52 2.83
N MET A 304 3.78 -31.98 2.77
CA MET A 304 4.26 -31.20 1.63
C MET A 304 4.42 -32.07 0.37
N ASN A 305 4.85 -33.33 0.53
CA ASN A 305 4.97 -34.26 -0.59
C ASN A 305 3.61 -34.63 -1.18
N ASP A 306 2.64 -34.95 -0.32
CA ASP A 306 1.26 -35.22 -0.72
C ASP A 306 0.63 -34.00 -1.43
N TRP A 307 0.90 -32.79 -0.92
CA TRP A 307 0.48 -31.56 -1.60
C TRP A 307 1.08 -31.46 -3.01
N ASN A 308 2.39 -31.60 -3.14
CA ASN A 308 3.07 -31.54 -4.43
C ASN A 308 2.61 -32.66 -5.38
N TYR A 309 2.39 -33.87 -4.89
CA TYR A 309 1.83 -34.98 -5.65
C TYR A 309 0.43 -34.67 -6.17
N LYS A 310 -0.46 -34.14 -5.32
CA LYS A 310 -1.81 -33.69 -5.73
C LYS A 310 -1.76 -32.62 -6.80
N LYS A 311 -0.82 -31.66 -6.70
CA LYS A 311 -0.60 -30.66 -7.74
C LYS A 311 -0.12 -31.29 -9.05
N MET A 312 0.80 -32.24 -8.96
CA MET A 312 1.34 -32.96 -10.12
C MET A 312 0.25 -33.72 -10.88
N ILE A 313 -0.55 -34.55 -10.20
CA ILE A 313 -1.59 -35.35 -10.88
C ILE A 313 -2.74 -34.49 -11.44
N THR A 314 -2.95 -33.29 -10.91
CA THR A 314 -4.00 -32.36 -11.39
C THR A 314 -3.47 -31.27 -12.33
N ILE A 315 -2.17 -31.28 -12.67
CA ILE A 315 -1.52 -30.17 -13.37
C ILE A 315 -2.14 -29.91 -14.75
N VAL A 316 -2.49 -30.97 -15.48
CA VAL A 316 -3.09 -30.86 -16.82
C VAL A 316 -4.45 -30.16 -16.75
N ALA A 317 -5.30 -30.54 -15.79
CA ALA A 317 -6.59 -29.91 -15.57
C ALA A 317 -6.44 -28.43 -15.18
N LEU A 318 -5.47 -28.11 -14.31
CA LEU A 318 -5.16 -26.72 -13.92
C LEU A 318 -4.73 -25.89 -15.13
N LEU A 319 -3.80 -26.40 -15.94
CA LEU A 319 -3.29 -25.70 -17.12
C LEU A 319 -4.39 -25.48 -18.17
N ARG A 320 -5.21 -26.51 -18.44
CA ARG A 320 -6.38 -26.37 -19.33
C ARG A 320 -7.33 -25.28 -18.86
N LYS A 321 -7.71 -25.29 -17.58
CA LYS A 321 -8.57 -24.26 -16.99
C LYS A 321 -7.98 -22.86 -17.13
N ARG A 322 -6.67 -22.72 -16.87
CA ARG A 322 -5.96 -21.44 -17.00
C ARG A 322 -5.89 -20.95 -18.44
N ILE A 323 -5.60 -21.81 -19.41
CA ILE A 323 -5.56 -21.43 -20.83
C ILE A 323 -6.95 -20.97 -21.29
N GLN A 324 -8.00 -21.72 -20.94
CA GLN A 324 -9.38 -21.37 -21.28
C GLN A 324 -9.81 -20.02 -20.69
N ALA A 325 -9.39 -19.71 -19.46
CA ALA A 325 -9.67 -18.43 -18.82
C ALA A 325 -8.84 -17.27 -19.38
N ASN A 326 -7.55 -17.49 -19.67
CA ASN A 326 -6.63 -16.42 -20.05
C ASN A 326 -6.65 -16.08 -21.55
N ARG A 327 -7.05 -17.00 -22.44
CA ARG A 327 -7.15 -16.74 -23.87
C ARG A 327 -8.10 -15.58 -24.24
N PRO A 328 -9.36 -15.55 -23.76
CA PRO A 328 -10.26 -14.42 -24.03
C PRO A 328 -9.78 -13.14 -23.35
N LEU A 329 -9.15 -13.24 -22.16
CA LEU A 329 -8.58 -12.09 -21.47
C LEU A 329 -7.45 -11.46 -22.28
N LEU A 330 -6.54 -12.28 -22.85
CA LEU A 330 -5.45 -11.80 -23.69
C LEU A 330 -5.99 -11.04 -24.92
N LEU A 331 -7.02 -11.58 -25.59
CA LEU A 331 -7.65 -10.91 -26.72
C LEU A 331 -8.24 -9.57 -26.29
N LYS A 332 -8.97 -9.54 -25.16
CA LYS A 332 -9.54 -8.31 -24.60
C LYS A 332 -8.47 -7.26 -24.28
N MET A 333 -7.35 -7.67 -23.70
CA MET A 333 -6.24 -6.76 -23.36
C MET A 333 -5.55 -6.22 -24.61
N ARG A 334 -5.36 -7.04 -25.66
CA ARG A 334 -4.82 -6.59 -26.94
C ARG A 334 -5.73 -5.56 -27.61
N MET A 335 -7.03 -5.85 -27.69
CA MET A 335 -7.99 -4.90 -28.26
C MET A 335 -8.04 -3.59 -27.48
N ALA A 336 -7.93 -3.65 -26.14
CA ALA A 336 -7.88 -2.45 -25.31
C ALA A 336 -6.61 -1.63 -25.56
N LEU A 337 -5.45 -2.29 -25.69
CA LEU A 337 -4.18 -1.64 -26.02
C LEU A 337 -4.24 -1.00 -27.41
N GLU A 338 -4.67 -1.73 -28.42
CA GLU A 338 -4.81 -1.22 -29.80
C GLU A 338 -5.75 -0.01 -29.87
N ALA A 339 -6.86 -0.05 -29.12
CA ALA A 339 -7.80 1.07 -29.04
C ALA A 339 -7.21 2.30 -28.32
N GLN A 340 -6.28 2.11 -27.37
CA GLN A 340 -5.55 3.21 -26.74
C GLN A 340 -4.47 3.76 -27.66
N GLU A 341 -3.72 2.89 -28.34
CA GLU A 341 -2.64 3.27 -29.24
C GLU A 341 -3.14 3.99 -30.51
N SER A 342 -4.32 3.65 -31.02
CA SER A 342 -4.87 4.28 -32.24
C SER A 342 -5.19 5.77 -32.09
N GLY A 343 -5.34 6.25 -30.86
CA GLY A 343 -5.58 7.67 -30.54
C GLY A 343 -4.30 8.48 -30.29
N VAL A 344 -3.12 7.86 -30.36
CA VAL A 344 -1.83 8.50 -30.00
C VAL A 344 -0.99 8.72 -31.26
N ASN A 345 -0.30 9.87 -31.33
CA ASN A 345 0.63 10.17 -32.41
C ASN A 345 1.75 9.09 -32.48
N ALA A 346 2.07 8.63 -33.71
CA ALA A 346 3.04 7.55 -33.92
C ALA A 346 4.44 7.84 -33.36
N ASN A 347 4.90 9.09 -33.42
CA ASN A 347 6.21 9.48 -32.88
C ASN A 347 6.23 9.38 -31.35
N VAL A 348 5.16 9.86 -30.71
CA VAL A 348 4.99 9.78 -29.24
C VAL A 348 4.90 8.33 -28.79
N LEU A 349 4.13 7.51 -29.51
CA LEU A 349 4.01 6.08 -29.21
C LEU A 349 5.37 5.36 -29.36
N GLY A 350 6.14 5.69 -30.40
CA GLY A 350 7.49 5.17 -30.61
C GLY A 350 8.48 5.59 -29.52
N GLU A 351 8.36 6.80 -29.00
CA GLU A 351 9.11 7.26 -27.83
C GLU A 351 8.73 6.47 -26.56
N TRP A 352 7.44 6.35 -26.25
CA TRP A 352 6.98 5.62 -25.07
C TRP A 352 7.41 4.15 -25.07
N ARG A 353 7.37 3.49 -26.23
CA ARG A 353 7.86 2.10 -26.39
C ARG A 353 9.35 2.00 -26.10
N ARG A 354 10.18 2.91 -26.63
CA ARG A 354 11.62 2.95 -26.35
C ARG A 354 11.92 3.23 -24.87
N THR A 355 11.17 4.14 -24.26
CA THR A 355 11.26 4.46 -22.83
C THR A 355 10.94 3.23 -21.98
N LEU A 356 9.87 2.50 -22.31
CA LEU A 356 9.49 1.26 -21.64
C LEU A 356 10.55 0.17 -21.79
N GLU A 357 11.05 -0.07 -23.00
CA GLU A 357 12.10 -1.07 -23.26
C GLU A 357 13.37 -0.76 -22.47
N THR A 358 13.81 0.51 -22.48
CA THR A 358 14.98 0.97 -21.73
C THR A 358 14.79 0.78 -20.22
N ALA A 359 13.61 1.13 -19.70
CA ALA A 359 13.28 0.96 -18.29
C ALA A 359 13.31 -0.53 -17.88
N GLN A 360 12.74 -1.42 -18.69
CA GLN A 360 12.73 -2.87 -18.44
C GLN A 360 14.14 -3.47 -18.45
N GLN A 361 15.02 -3.03 -19.36
CA GLN A 361 16.42 -3.48 -19.38
C GLN A 361 17.19 -3.00 -18.15
N ARG A 362 17.04 -1.72 -17.79
CA ARG A 362 17.73 -1.13 -16.63
C ARG A 362 17.24 -1.68 -15.30
N ARG A 363 15.97 -2.11 -15.22
CA ARG A 363 15.32 -2.64 -14.01
C ARG A 363 16.14 -3.69 -13.25
N LEU A 364 16.87 -4.55 -13.96
CA LEU A 364 17.69 -5.61 -13.35
C LEU A 364 18.76 -5.05 -12.40
N ASN A 365 19.35 -3.91 -12.76
CA ASN A 365 20.40 -3.25 -12.00
C ASN A 365 19.86 -2.09 -11.16
N ASP A 366 18.86 -1.39 -11.68
CA ASP A 366 18.27 -0.20 -11.09
C ASP A 366 16.74 -0.28 -11.20
N VAL A 367 16.09 -0.69 -10.11
CA VAL A 367 14.62 -0.78 -10.06
C VAL A 367 13.94 0.57 -10.23
N ALA A 368 14.60 1.69 -9.92
CA ALA A 368 14.03 3.03 -10.06
C ALA A 368 13.84 3.44 -11.53
N ALA A 369 14.45 2.72 -12.48
CA ALA A 369 14.17 2.89 -13.91
C ALA A 369 12.68 2.72 -14.26
N MET A 370 11.92 2.03 -13.40
CA MET A 370 10.49 1.79 -13.57
C MET A 370 9.61 2.96 -13.09
N ASP A 371 10.21 4.02 -12.56
CA ASP A 371 9.48 5.21 -12.12
C ASP A 371 8.84 5.99 -13.28
N ILE A 372 9.10 5.59 -14.53
CA ILE A 372 8.37 6.07 -15.71
C ILE A 372 6.85 5.87 -15.62
N PHE A 373 6.39 4.94 -14.76
CA PHE A 373 4.98 4.68 -14.48
C PHE A 373 4.43 5.50 -13.32
N MET A 374 5.29 6.19 -12.57
CA MET A 374 4.85 7.15 -11.57
C MET A 374 4.27 8.35 -12.31
N LEU A 375 3.09 8.78 -11.89
CA LEU A 375 2.62 10.10 -12.28
C LEU A 375 3.63 11.11 -11.70
N PRO A 376 4.16 12.06 -12.50
CA PRO A 376 4.88 13.18 -11.94
C PRO A 376 3.97 13.77 -10.87
N GLU A 377 4.44 13.84 -9.63
CA GLU A 377 3.84 14.75 -8.67
C GLU A 377 4.05 16.14 -9.23
N GLN A 378 3.11 16.62 -10.04
CA GLN A 378 2.81 18.03 -10.11
C GLN A 378 2.23 18.39 -8.74
N SER A 379 3.09 18.37 -7.72
CA SER A 379 2.76 18.82 -6.39
C SER A 379 2.53 20.31 -6.51
N VAL A 380 1.27 20.67 -6.71
CA VAL A 380 0.84 22.06 -6.60
C VAL A 380 1.32 22.51 -5.23
N PRO A 381 2.17 23.55 -5.12
CA PRO A 381 2.94 23.79 -3.92
C PRO A 381 2.00 24.04 -2.72
N SER A 382 2.30 23.38 -1.60
CA SER A 382 1.51 23.46 -0.37
C SER A 382 1.63 24.85 0.28
N LYS A 383 0.74 25.17 1.22
CA LYS A 383 0.88 26.41 2.01
C LYS A 383 2.23 26.47 2.72
N ALA A 384 2.71 25.33 3.24
CA ALA A 384 3.99 25.25 3.94
C ALA A 384 5.19 25.48 3.02
N SER A 385 5.21 24.91 1.81
CA SER A 385 6.32 25.15 0.87
C SER A 385 6.34 26.58 0.35
N LEU A 386 5.16 27.17 0.10
CA LEU A 386 5.04 28.57 -0.29
C LEU A 386 5.39 29.52 0.85
N GLN A 387 5.08 29.19 2.11
CA GLN A 387 5.51 29.95 3.27
C GLN A 387 7.03 29.92 3.38
N LEU A 388 7.66 28.74 3.31
CA LEU A 388 9.12 28.62 3.35
C LEU A 388 9.79 29.50 2.28
N ARG A 389 9.29 29.43 1.04
CA ARG A 389 9.81 30.25 -0.06
C ARG A 389 9.67 31.75 0.24
N LEU A 390 8.50 32.19 0.70
CA LEU A 390 8.30 33.59 1.05
C LEU A 390 9.17 34.05 2.23
N THR A 391 9.42 33.18 3.22
CA THR A 391 10.31 33.45 4.34
C THR A 391 11.77 33.58 3.88
N THR A 392 12.22 32.76 2.92
CA THR A 392 13.58 32.88 2.35
C THR A 392 13.77 34.11 1.47
N GLU A 393 12.69 34.66 0.91
CA GLU A 393 12.69 35.88 0.08
C GLU A 393 12.50 37.17 0.92
N GLU A 394 12.42 37.10 2.26
CA GLU A 394 12.31 38.28 3.12
C GLU A 394 13.62 39.07 3.18
N GLY A 395 13.53 40.41 3.21
CA GLY A 395 14.69 41.32 3.21
C GLY A 395 15.01 41.96 1.85
N ASN A 396 14.69 41.30 0.73
CA ASN A 396 15.02 41.81 -0.62
C ASN A 396 13.99 42.83 -1.18
N ASP A 397 12.76 42.82 -0.66
CA ASP A 397 11.62 43.57 -1.23
C ASP A 397 11.14 44.76 -0.38
N GLY A 398 11.90 45.19 0.62
CA GLY A 398 11.52 46.29 1.52
C GLY A 398 10.27 46.02 2.37
N ILE A 399 9.96 44.74 2.64
CA ILE A 399 8.92 44.28 3.56
C ILE A 399 9.60 43.75 4.84
N PRO A 400 9.11 44.10 6.05
CA PRO A 400 9.68 43.63 7.31
C PRO A 400 9.77 42.09 7.39
N ILE A 401 10.86 41.59 7.96
CA ILE A 401 11.08 40.17 8.26
C ILE A 401 9.98 39.67 9.22
N GLY A 402 9.49 38.45 9.03
CA GLY A 402 8.43 37.82 9.82
C GLY A 402 7.01 38.10 9.31
N THR A 403 6.88 38.69 8.12
CA THR A 403 5.60 39.01 7.49
C THR A 403 4.93 37.75 6.90
N ALA A 404 5.71 36.86 6.30
CA ALA A 404 5.20 35.58 5.77
C ALA A 404 4.56 34.74 6.88
N ASP A 405 5.23 34.65 8.04
CA ASP A 405 4.72 33.95 9.21
C ASP A 405 3.48 34.62 9.80
N TRP A 406 3.46 35.95 9.87
CA TRP A 406 2.28 36.68 10.31
C TRP A 406 1.07 36.41 9.41
N LEU A 407 1.23 36.49 8.08
CA LEU A 407 0.15 36.16 7.14
C LEU A 407 -0.31 34.70 7.29
N ALA A 408 0.62 33.75 7.40
CA ALA A 408 0.31 32.34 7.60
C ALA A 408 -0.47 32.08 8.90
N ASP A 409 -0.10 32.75 10.00
CA ASP A 409 -0.83 32.74 11.27
C ASP A 409 -2.25 33.27 11.11
N GLY A 410 -2.42 34.37 10.36
CA GLY A 410 -3.74 34.92 10.05
C GLY A 410 -4.64 33.94 9.29
N LEU A 411 -4.11 33.25 8.28
CA LEU A 411 -4.85 32.20 7.56
C LEU A 411 -5.22 31.03 8.46
N LYS A 412 -4.34 30.64 9.39
CA LYS A 412 -4.60 29.57 10.37
C LYS A 412 -5.68 29.97 11.36
N ILE A 413 -5.73 31.24 11.77
CA ILE A 413 -6.80 31.77 12.62
C ILE A 413 -8.14 31.76 11.86
N GLU A 414 -8.15 32.15 10.59
CA GLU A 414 -9.36 32.12 9.75
C GLU A 414 -9.90 30.69 9.58
N GLU A 415 -9.02 29.70 9.35
CA GLU A 415 -9.38 28.27 9.34
C GLU A 415 -10.01 27.84 10.67
N ALA A 416 -9.44 28.27 11.80
CA ALA A 416 -9.97 27.98 13.13
C ALA A 416 -11.34 28.66 13.38
N GLN A 417 -11.55 29.88 12.89
CA GLN A 417 -12.85 30.57 12.93
C GLN A 417 -13.90 29.78 12.14
N ILE A 418 -13.58 29.35 10.91
CA ILE A 418 -14.48 28.55 10.05
C ILE A 418 -14.89 27.25 10.76
N MET A 419 -13.91 26.51 11.30
CA MET A 419 -14.19 25.28 12.04
C MET A 419 -15.06 25.52 13.27
N LEU A 420 -14.80 26.58 14.03
CA LEU A 420 -15.55 26.90 15.24
C LEU A 420 -17.02 27.28 14.92
N ARG A 421 -17.27 28.06 13.86
CA ARG A 421 -18.65 28.38 13.42
C ARG A 421 -19.45 27.13 13.07
N GLN A 422 -18.83 26.18 12.36
CA GLN A 422 -19.48 24.92 12.02
C GLN A 422 -19.78 24.08 13.27
N ASP A 423 -18.86 24.03 14.23
CA ASP A 423 -19.06 23.29 15.47
C ASP A 423 -20.14 23.94 16.36
N ILE A 424 -20.24 25.28 16.38
CA ILE A 424 -21.33 26.01 17.07
C ILE A 424 -22.68 25.69 16.44
N LYS A 425 -22.79 25.76 15.09
CA LYS A 425 -24.02 25.44 14.36
C LYS A 425 -24.52 24.02 14.70
N ARG A 426 -23.60 23.07 14.89
CA ARG A 426 -23.92 21.66 15.17
C ARG A 426 -24.23 21.37 16.64
N CYS A 427 -23.63 22.10 17.58
CA CYS A 427 -23.92 21.90 19.00
C CYS A 427 -25.39 22.21 19.34
N GLY A 428 -26.03 23.15 18.62
CA GLY A 428 -27.43 23.49 18.80
C GLY A 428 -27.76 24.01 20.22
N THR A 429 -29.03 24.24 20.50
CA THR A 429 -29.52 24.72 21.80
C THR A 429 -29.43 23.66 22.90
N ASN A 430 -29.53 22.36 22.55
CA ASN A 430 -29.58 21.23 23.49
C ASN A 430 -28.21 20.58 23.79
N ALA A 431 -27.09 21.29 23.58
CA ALA A 431 -25.75 20.77 23.85
C ALA A 431 -25.49 20.44 25.32
N THR A 432 -24.77 19.34 25.59
CA THR A 432 -24.32 18.97 26.94
C THR A 432 -23.34 20.00 27.54
N SER A 433 -23.29 20.09 28.87
CA SER A 433 -22.37 20.98 29.59
C SER A 433 -20.90 20.78 29.18
N ALA A 434 -20.49 19.51 29.00
CA ALA A 434 -19.15 19.15 28.50
C ALA A 434 -18.89 19.67 27.08
N ALA A 435 -19.87 19.59 26.16
CA ALA A 435 -19.73 20.11 24.81
C ALA A 435 -19.64 21.65 24.80
N ARG A 436 -20.44 22.33 25.63
CA ARG A 436 -20.39 23.79 25.81
C ARG A 436 -19.05 24.25 26.40
N MET A 437 -18.52 23.52 27.38
CA MET A 437 -17.19 23.79 27.97
C MET A 437 -16.07 23.65 26.94
N LYS A 438 -16.15 22.64 26.05
CA LYS A 438 -15.19 22.46 24.96
C LYS A 438 -15.23 23.61 23.95
N LEU A 439 -16.41 24.12 23.61
CA LEU A 439 -16.58 25.30 22.76
C LEU A 439 -16.03 26.56 23.45
N ALA A 440 -16.32 26.78 24.74
CA ALA A 440 -15.81 27.92 25.49
C ALA A 440 -14.28 27.94 25.56
N LYS A 441 -13.63 26.78 25.81
CA LYS A 441 -12.17 26.66 25.80
C LYS A 441 -11.57 27.02 24.43
N ARG A 442 -12.21 26.59 23.34
CA ARG A 442 -11.79 26.92 21.98
C ARG A 442 -11.98 28.39 21.65
N ARG A 443 -13.10 29.01 22.06
CA ARG A 443 -13.32 30.46 21.94
C ARG A 443 -12.23 31.26 22.67
N LYS A 444 -11.89 30.87 23.90
CA LYS A 444 -10.82 31.52 24.68
C LYS A 444 -9.45 31.39 24.00
N GLY A 445 -9.12 30.21 23.47
CA GLY A 445 -7.89 30.00 22.71
C GLY A 445 -7.83 30.85 21.45
N LEU A 446 -8.94 30.91 20.70
CA LEU A 446 -9.07 31.71 19.50
C LEU A 446 -8.95 33.22 19.78
N ALA A 447 -9.60 33.72 20.84
CA ALA A 447 -9.48 35.11 21.28
C ALA A 447 -8.03 35.50 21.58
N LYS A 448 -7.27 34.61 22.26
CA LYS A 448 -5.85 34.81 22.54
C LYS A 448 -5.04 34.92 21.24
N SER A 449 -5.26 34.00 20.29
CA SER A 449 -4.57 34.04 19.00
C SER A 449 -4.89 35.30 18.19
N ILE A 450 -6.16 35.75 18.19
CA ILE A 450 -6.58 36.97 17.50
C ILE A 450 -5.91 38.21 18.09
N SER A 451 -5.88 38.33 19.42
CA SER A 451 -5.21 39.45 20.10
C SER A 451 -3.70 39.48 19.80
N GLN A 452 -3.04 38.31 19.81
CA GLN A 452 -1.63 38.20 19.41
C GLN A 452 -1.41 38.57 17.94
N PHE A 453 -2.31 38.17 17.06
CA PHE A 453 -2.26 38.51 15.64
C PHE A 453 -2.45 40.02 15.38
N GLN A 454 -3.42 40.65 16.04
CA GLN A 454 -3.71 42.09 15.90
C GLN A 454 -2.59 42.96 16.49
N SER A 455 -1.99 42.57 17.62
CA SER A 455 -0.84 43.29 18.18
C SER A 455 0.39 43.25 17.26
N ARG A 456 0.64 42.13 16.57
CA ARG A 456 1.66 42.04 15.52
C ARG A 456 1.28 42.84 14.28
N ALA A 457 -0.01 42.84 13.91
CA ALA A 457 -0.53 43.64 12.80
C ALA A 457 -0.25 45.13 13.02
N ASN A 458 -0.52 45.69 14.22
CA ASN A 458 -0.24 47.09 14.53
C ASN A 458 1.25 47.46 14.41
N ARG A 459 2.17 46.54 14.75
CA ARG A 459 3.62 46.76 14.59
C ARG A 459 4.03 46.78 13.12
N ILE A 460 3.49 45.85 12.33
CA ILE A 460 3.75 45.78 10.88
C ILE A 460 3.09 46.97 10.16
N ALA A 461 1.88 47.35 10.58
CA ALA A 461 1.14 48.47 10.03
C ALA A 461 1.81 49.82 10.36
N HIS A 462 2.31 50.02 11.59
CA HIS A 462 3.10 51.19 11.97
C HIS A 462 4.45 51.24 11.23
N ALA A 463 5.09 50.10 10.98
CA ALA A 463 6.31 50.02 10.17
C ALA A 463 6.08 50.30 8.67
N LEU A 464 4.83 50.21 8.21
CA LEU A 464 4.44 50.37 6.80
C LEU A 464 3.51 51.58 6.55
N ASN A 465 3.24 52.40 7.58
CA ASN A 465 2.33 53.55 7.58
C ASN A 465 0.90 53.23 7.11
N TRP A 466 0.34 52.12 7.60
CA TRP A 466 -0.98 51.57 7.24
C TRP A 466 -1.99 51.75 8.39
N ASP A 467 -3.18 52.30 8.10
CA ASP A 467 -4.30 52.34 9.04
C ASP A 467 -5.07 51.01 9.05
N VAL A 468 -5.28 50.44 10.25
CA VAL A 468 -5.97 49.17 10.43
C VAL A 468 -7.46 49.34 10.18
N VAL A 469 -7.97 48.65 9.14
CA VAL A 469 -9.36 48.71 8.71
C VAL A 469 -10.34 48.26 9.80
N ARG A 470 -11.30 49.13 10.14
CA ARG A 470 -12.62 48.78 10.68
C ARG A 470 -13.66 49.33 9.70
N ASP A 471 -14.25 48.49 8.85
CA ASP A 471 -15.67 48.67 8.54
C ASP A 471 -16.39 47.47 7.89
N GLU A 472 -17.72 47.60 7.90
CA GLU A 472 -18.85 46.70 7.72
C GLU A 472 -18.78 45.55 6.68
N THR A 473 -19.34 44.42 7.11
CA THR A 473 -19.49 43.17 6.36
C THR A 473 -20.39 43.32 5.14
N PRO A 474 -19.93 42.98 3.93
CA PRO A 474 -20.83 42.49 2.88
C PRO A 474 -21.41 41.16 3.36
N GLU A 475 -22.73 41.01 3.25
CA GLU A 475 -23.46 39.79 3.53
C GLU A 475 -22.83 38.62 2.74
N ASP A 476 -22.05 37.78 3.42
CA ASP A 476 -21.77 36.45 2.89
C ASP A 476 -23.12 35.71 2.93
N GLU A 477 -23.82 35.65 1.80
CA GLU A 477 -24.92 34.73 1.57
C GLU A 477 -24.39 33.30 1.73
N TRP A 478 -24.44 32.80 2.96
CA TRP A 478 -24.51 31.37 3.21
C TRP A 478 -25.86 30.91 2.67
N GLU A 479 -25.96 30.68 1.36
CA GLU A 479 -27.06 29.90 0.80
C GLU A 479 -27.14 28.60 1.60
N ASN A 480 -28.22 28.45 2.35
CA ASN A 480 -28.57 27.22 3.04
C ASN A 480 -28.81 26.18 1.96
N VAL A 481 -27.84 25.29 1.76
CA VAL A 481 -28.10 24.02 1.11
C VAL A 481 -28.52 23.08 2.22
N ASP A 482 -29.83 23.05 2.47
CA ASP A 482 -30.49 21.88 3.03
C ASP A 482 -30.31 20.76 2.00
N ASP A 483 -29.30 19.90 2.20
CA ASP A 483 -29.21 18.64 1.47
C ASP A 483 -30.19 17.66 2.12
N ASP A 484 -31.43 17.70 1.66
CA ASP A 484 -32.31 16.53 1.62
C ASP A 484 -31.65 15.44 0.76
N ASP A 485 -30.79 14.64 1.38
CA ASP A 485 -30.28 13.40 0.78
C ASP A 485 -31.40 12.36 0.88
N GLY A 486 -32.15 12.23 -0.22
CA GLY A 486 -33.18 11.22 -0.43
C GLY A 486 -32.66 9.79 -0.19
N SER A 487 -32.68 9.39 1.07
CA SER A 487 -32.62 8.00 1.52
C SER A 487 -33.77 7.78 2.49
N SER A 488 -34.93 7.47 1.91
CA SER A 488 -36.14 7.04 2.60
C SER A 488 -35.86 6.07 3.74
N ARG A 489 -36.26 6.46 4.96
CA ARG A 489 -36.75 5.50 5.96
C ARG A 489 -37.71 6.15 6.96
N ALA A 490 -38.90 5.57 7.01
CA ALA A 490 -40.04 5.90 7.85
C ALA A 490 -39.69 6.03 9.35
N THR A 491 -40.19 7.09 9.97
CA THR A 491 -40.42 7.20 11.42
C THR A 491 -41.77 6.57 11.78
N PRO A 492 -41.88 5.72 12.81
CA PRO A 492 -43.17 5.42 13.41
C PRO A 492 -43.60 6.59 14.30
N VAL A 493 -44.83 7.01 14.05
CA VAL A 493 -45.75 7.87 14.81
C VAL A 493 -45.37 8.20 16.26
N GLY A 494 -45.37 9.50 16.59
CA GLY A 494 -45.43 10.00 17.96
C GLY A 494 -45.19 11.51 18.03
N GLU A 495 -46.27 12.26 18.30
CA GLU A 495 -46.32 13.68 18.73
C GLU A 495 -46.19 14.77 17.66
N ARG A 496 -47.36 15.34 17.34
CA ARG A 496 -47.53 16.62 16.66
C ARG A 496 -46.96 17.74 17.55
N HIS A 497 -46.01 18.49 17.06
CA HIS A 497 -45.71 19.84 17.54
C HIS A 497 -45.55 20.77 16.32
N ASN A 498 -46.35 21.84 16.30
CA ASN A 498 -46.34 22.90 15.30
C ASN A 498 -44.94 23.52 15.12
N PRO A 499 -44.54 23.93 13.90
CA PRO A 499 -43.30 24.66 13.70
C PRO A 499 -43.49 26.12 14.11
N ILE A 500 -43.11 26.47 15.33
CA ILE A 500 -42.74 27.85 15.63
C ILE A 500 -41.29 28.00 15.17
N ALA A 501 -41.10 28.64 14.02
CA ALA A 501 -39.78 29.08 13.58
C ALA A 501 -39.13 29.91 14.70
N PRO A 502 -37.91 29.59 15.16
CA PRO A 502 -37.23 30.47 16.10
C PRO A 502 -36.87 31.76 15.35
N ARG A 503 -37.65 32.80 15.67
CA ARG A 503 -37.37 34.21 15.40
C ARG A 503 -35.87 34.45 15.57
N ARG A 504 -35.21 34.93 14.51
CA ARG A 504 -33.81 35.40 14.59
C ARG A 504 -33.70 36.41 15.73
N LEU A 505 -33.00 36.06 16.80
CA LEU A 505 -32.49 37.04 17.75
C LEU A 505 -31.40 37.86 17.04
N ARG A 506 -31.82 38.86 16.25
CA ARG A 506 -30.95 39.99 15.89
C ARG A 506 -30.90 40.90 17.11
N GLY A 507 -29.84 40.75 17.91
CA GLY A 507 -29.44 41.73 18.92
C GLY A 507 -28.04 42.27 18.59
N PRO A 508 -27.66 43.48 19.07
CA PRO A 508 -26.41 44.17 18.71
C PRO A 508 -25.10 43.50 19.17
N LEU A 509 -25.16 42.28 19.73
CA LEU A 509 -24.06 41.59 20.41
C LEU A 509 -23.32 40.56 19.54
N ALA A 510 -23.68 40.40 18.26
CA ALA A 510 -23.07 39.38 17.39
C ALA A 510 -21.63 39.69 16.94
N GLN A 511 -21.16 40.93 17.12
CA GLN A 511 -19.84 41.41 16.68
C GLN A 511 -18.71 41.13 17.69
N ASP A 512 -19.01 40.73 18.93
CA ASP A 512 -17.99 40.56 20.00
C ASP A 512 -17.46 39.13 20.19
N THR A 513 -17.89 38.16 19.36
CA THR A 513 -17.43 36.77 19.52
C THR A 513 -16.19 36.47 18.66
N PRO A 514 -15.18 35.73 19.19
CA PRO A 514 -13.92 35.47 18.48
C PRO A 514 -14.05 34.83 17.09
N GLU A 515 -15.10 34.04 16.85
CA GLU A 515 -15.40 33.42 15.55
C GLU A 515 -15.87 34.39 14.46
N ASN A 516 -16.32 35.59 14.83
CA ASN A 516 -16.86 36.62 13.94
C ASN A 516 -15.94 37.84 13.79
N VAL A 517 -14.87 37.93 14.59
CA VAL A 517 -13.89 39.02 14.50
C VAL A 517 -13.23 39.03 13.12
N VAL A 518 -13.24 40.19 12.47
CA VAL A 518 -12.55 40.39 11.19
C VAL A 518 -11.05 40.50 11.43
N LEU A 519 -10.27 39.68 10.73
CA LEU A 519 -8.81 39.70 10.80
C LEU A 519 -8.26 40.80 9.89
N SER A 520 -7.26 41.53 10.38
CA SER A 520 -6.51 42.57 9.65
C SER A 520 -5.58 41.98 8.57
N LEU A 521 -6.15 41.25 7.61
CA LEU A 521 -5.45 40.68 6.46
C LEU A 521 -5.52 41.63 5.25
N PRO A 522 -4.49 41.69 4.38
CA PRO A 522 -4.53 42.49 3.16
C PRO A 522 -5.74 42.24 2.25
N SER A 523 -6.26 41.00 2.20
CA SER A 523 -7.48 40.64 1.45
C SER A 523 -8.76 41.28 1.98
N ARG A 524 -8.72 41.90 3.16
CA ARG A 524 -9.83 42.65 3.78
C ARG A 524 -9.64 44.16 3.68
N ALA A 525 -8.56 44.65 3.09
CA ALA A 525 -8.35 46.07 2.86
C ALA A 525 -9.29 46.62 1.75
N SER A 526 -9.65 47.90 1.85
CA SER A 526 -10.49 48.54 0.83
C SER A 526 -9.73 48.70 -0.50
N PRO A 527 -10.44 48.72 -1.65
CA PRO A 527 -9.82 48.95 -2.95
C PRO A 527 -9.02 50.26 -3.03
N GLU A 528 -9.50 51.31 -2.38
CA GLU A 528 -8.87 52.64 -2.34
C GLU A 528 -7.51 52.59 -1.62
N MET A 529 -7.44 51.93 -0.46
CA MET A 529 -6.17 51.74 0.27
C MET A 529 -5.17 50.90 -0.53
N MET A 530 -5.65 49.84 -1.19
CA MET A 530 -4.82 49.01 -2.06
C MET A 530 -4.27 49.78 -3.28
N MET A 531 -4.92 50.88 -3.69
CA MET A 531 -4.48 51.74 -4.79
C MET A 531 -3.47 52.79 -4.33
N ASN A 532 -3.59 53.28 -3.09
CA ASN A 532 -2.75 54.37 -2.58
C ASN A 532 -1.47 53.87 -1.88
N ASP A 533 -1.44 52.64 -1.37
CA ASP A 533 -0.31 52.11 -0.61
C ASP A 533 0.51 51.05 -1.38
N ARG A 534 1.80 51.34 -1.63
CA ARG A 534 2.73 50.42 -2.31
C ARG A 534 3.13 49.22 -1.44
N SER A 535 3.25 49.40 -0.13
CA SER A 535 3.60 48.37 0.84
C SER A 535 2.45 47.37 1.01
N LEU A 536 1.21 47.86 1.11
CA LEU A 536 0.02 47.01 1.19
C LEU A 536 -0.15 46.13 -0.05
N ARG A 537 0.15 46.66 -1.24
CA ARG A 537 0.17 45.85 -2.49
C ARG A 537 1.21 44.73 -2.47
N ARG A 538 2.37 44.95 -1.85
CA ARG A 538 3.40 43.93 -1.71
C ARG A 538 2.95 42.84 -0.72
N LEU A 539 2.34 43.22 0.41
CA LEU A 539 1.71 42.29 1.35
C LEU A 539 0.60 41.46 0.70
N ALA A 540 -0.26 42.11 -0.08
CA ALA A 540 -1.33 41.48 -0.85
C ALA A 540 -0.83 40.41 -1.83
N ARG A 541 0.34 40.61 -2.46
CA ARG A 541 0.98 39.60 -3.32
C ARG A 541 1.44 38.39 -2.51
N ARG A 542 2.05 38.59 -1.34
CA ARG A 542 2.46 37.50 -0.44
C ARG A 542 1.26 36.73 0.10
N GLU A 543 0.21 37.42 0.52
CA GLU A 543 -1.04 36.76 0.92
C GLU A 543 -1.64 35.96 -0.24
N ARG A 544 -1.67 36.52 -1.46
CA ARG A 544 -2.17 35.80 -2.65
C ARG A 544 -1.44 34.48 -2.84
N THR A 545 -0.11 34.46 -2.71
CA THR A 545 0.71 33.25 -2.79
C THR A 545 0.32 32.23 -1.70
N LEU A 546 0.17 32.66 -0.44
CA LEU A 546 -0.24 31.76 0.65
C LEU A 546 -1.68 31.25 0.49
N ARG A 547 -2.59 32.06 -0.06
CA ARG A 547 -3.97 31.68 -0.38
C ARG A 547 -4.03 30.61 -1.48
N LYS A 548 -3.11 30.63 -2.45
CA LYS A 548 -2.96 29.54 -3.43
C LYS A 548 -2.58 28.23 -2.76
N GLY A 549 -1.57 28.27 -1.87
CA GLY A 549 -1.17 27.10 -1.08
C GLY A 549 -2.31 26.57 -0.19
N GLN A 550 -3.04 27.47 0.48
CA GLN A 550 -4.22 27.12 1.28
C GLN A 550 -5.31 26.45 0.42
N ALA A 551 -5.55 26.94 -0.79
CA ALA A 551 -6.50 26.34 -1.72
C ALA A 551 -6.03 24.97 -2.24
N ASN A 552 -4.73 24.82 -2.52
CA ASN A 552 -4.13 23.54 -2.94
C ASN A 552 -4.28 22.47 -1.87
N ASP A 553 -3.93 22.79 -0.61
CA ASP A 553 -4.05 21.90 0.54
C ASP A 553 -5.52 21.47 0.75
N ALA A 554 -6.46 22.43 0.67
CA ALA A 554 -7.88 22.17 0.82
C ALA A 554 -8.44 21.28 -0.31
N LEU A 555 -8.06 21.51 -1.56
CA LEU A 555 -8.46 20.68 -2.71
C LEU A 555 -7.87 19.27 -2.64
N HIS A 556 -6.59 19.14 -2.28
CA HIS A 556 -5.95 17.84 -2.10
C HIS A 556 -6.67 17.04 -1.00
N ARG A 557 -6.94 17.67 0.15
CA ARG A 557 -7.68 17.03 1.25
C ARG A 557 -9.10 16.65 0.85
N LEU A 558 -9.80 17.50 0.08
CA LEU A 558 -11.13 17.20 -0.47
C LEU A 558 -11.12 15.95 -1.35
N ARG A 559 -10.14 15.81 -2.26
CA ARG A 559 -10.00 14.62 -3.11
C ARG A 559 -9.86 13.35 -2.27
N ILE A 560 -8.95 13.35 -1.29
CA ILE A 560 -8.75 12.20 -0.38
C ILE A 560 -10.05 11.83 0.34
N LEU A 561 -10.75 12.82 0.92
CA LEU A 561 -11.99 12.58 1.66
C LEU A 561 -13.13 12.09 0.77
N LEU A 562 -13.22 12.56 -0.48
CA LEU A 562 -14.21 12.08 -1.44
C LEU A 562 -13.91 10.63 -1.88
N SER A 563 -12.64 10.29 -2.09
CA SER A 563 -12.22 8.89 -2.32
C SER A 563 -12.54 8.00 -1.12
N GLU A 564 -12.25 8.46 0.10
CA GLU A 564 -12.59 7.74 1.33
C GLU A 564 -14.11 7.54 1.48
N LYS A 565 -14.91 8.58 1.17
CA LYS A 565 -16.38 8.51 1.16
C LYS A 565 -16.87 7.44 0.18
N ALA A 566 -16.32 7.41 -1.04
CA ALA A 566 -16.65 6.41 -2.05
C ALA A 566 -16.33 4.98 -1.59
N PHE A 567 -15.12 4.80 -1.05
CA PHE A 567 -14.66 3.52 -0.52
C PHE A 567 -15.54 3.04 0.64
N HIS A 568 -15.84 3.92 1.60
CA HIS A 568 -16.64 3.62 2.77
C HIS A 568 -18.08 3.22 2.40
N PHE A 569 -18.67 3.87 1.39
CA PHE A 569 -19.99 3.51 0.87
C PHE A 569 -20.01 2.10 0.28
N ARG A 570 -19.00 1.74 -0.53
CA ARG A 570 -18.89 0.44 -1.19
C ARG A 570 -18.62 -0.70 -0.20
N HIS A 571 -17.66 -0.53 0.70
CA HIS A 571 -17.12 -1.64 1.51
C HIS A 571 -17.72 -1.75 2.90
N ARG A 572 -18.31 -0.67 3.44
CA ARG A 572 -18.88 -0.70 4.79
C ARG A 572 -20.39 -0.53 4.80
N ILE A 573 -20.98 0.24 3.89
CA ILE A 573 -22.44 0.44 3.88
C ILE A 573 -23.16 -0.67 3.12
N ARG A 574 -22.78 -0.95 1.86
CA ARG A 574 -23.44 -1.99 1.04
C ARG A 574 -23.44 -3.39 1.69
N PRO A 575 -22.36 -3.88 2.32
CA PRO A 575 -22.33 -5.20 2.95
C PRO A 575 -23.06 -5.25 4.31
N SER A 576 -23.33 -4.09 4.93
CA SER A 576 -23.98 -4.02 6.25
C SER A 576 -25.50 -4.19 6.20
N ARG A 577 -26.08 -4.52 5.03
CA ARG A 577 -27.53 -4.61 4.83
C ARG A 577 -28.24 -5.59 5.78
N GLY A 578 -27.53 -6.56 6.37
CA GLY A 578 -28.07 -7.58 7.28
C GLY A 578 -27.96 -7.33 8.80
N SER A 579 -27.37 -6.23 9.29
CA SER A 579 -27.27 -5.97 10.75
C SER A 579 -27.47 -4.50 11.10
N GLN A 580 -28.41 -4.20 12.00
CA GLN A 580 -28.73 -2.83 12.41
C GLN A 580 -27.54 -2.14 13.10
N GLN A 581 -26.81 -2.83 13.99
CA GLN A 581 -25.61 -2.24 14.62
C GLN A 581 -24.48 -1.95 13.62
N ARG A 582 -24.26 -2.84 12.64
CA ARG A 582 -23.23 -2.62 11.60
C ARG A 582 -23.61 -1.46 10.69
N LYS A 583 -24.91 -1.30 10.37
CA LYS A 583 -25.43 -0.10 9.69
C LYS A 583 -25.11 1.15 10.50
N THR A 584 -25.52 1.23 11.77
CA THR A 584 -25.32 2.45 12.58
C THR A 584 -23.86 2.86 12.68
N ARG A 585 -22.93 1.91 12.88
CA ARG A 585 -21.48 2.22 12.90
C ARG A 585 -20.96 2.68 11.54
N ALA A 586 -21.43 2.08 10.44
CA ALA A 586 -21.04 2.48 9.10
C ALA A 586 -21.56 3.89 8.74
N TYR A 587 -22.79 4.24 9.14
CA TYR A 587 -23.35 5.58 8.95
C TYR A 587 -22.65 6.63 9.83
N ALA A 588 -22.27 6.30 11.07
CA ALA A 588 -21.49 7.21 11.91
C ALA A 588 -20.09 7.51 11.32
N GLY A 589 -19.47 6.51 10.67
CA GLY A 589 -18.24 6.70 9.89
C GLY A 589 -18.44 7.65 8.71
N LEU A 590 -19.52 7.46 7.94
CA LEU A 590 -19.88 8.34 6.83
C LEU A 590 -20.13 9.79 7.28
N GLU A 591 -20.83 9.98 8.39
CA GLU A 591 -21.09 11.30 8.96
C GLU A 591 -19.79 12.00 9.37
N LYS A 592 -18.79 11.26 9.88
CA LYS A 592 -17.45 11.81 10.15
C LYS A 592 -16.75 12.30 8.87
N ILE A 593 -16.77 11.50 7.81
CA ILE A 593 -16.15 11.87 6.53
C ILE A 593 -16.85 13.09 5.91
N THR A 594 -18.19 13.09 5.88
CA THR A 594 -18.98 14.21 5.34
C THR A 594 -18.74 15.51 6.11
N ARG A 595 -18.58 15.47 7.44
CA ARG A 595 -18.20 16.65 8.23
C ARG A 595 -16.86 17.22 7.82
N GLU A 596 -15.88 16.37 7.57
CA GLU A 596 -14.56 16.82 7.18
C GLU A 596 -14.57 17.41 5.75
N ILE A 597 -15.38 16.84 4.84
CA ILE A 597 -15.62 17.42 3.50
C ILE A 597 -16.18 18.84 3.61
N GLN A 598 -17.16 19.07 4.49
CA GLN A 598 -17.75 20.39 4.70
C GLN A 598 -16.73 21.40 5.26
N ARG A 599 -15.84 20.97 6.16
CA ARG A 599 -14.74 21.80 6.69
C ARG A 599 -13.78 22.21 5.59
N CYS A 600 -13.25 21.24 4.84
CA CYS A 600 -12.30 21.52 3.76
C CYS A 600 -12.93 22.35 2.64
N SER A 601 -14.23 22.13 2.33
CA SER A 601 -14.97 22.95 1.37
C SER A 601 -15.09 24.40 1.80
N ALA A 602 -15.35 24.65 3.09
CA ALA A 602 -15.45 26.01 3.62
C ALA A 602 -14.09 26.73 3.62
N VAL A 603 -13.00 26.01 3.96
CA VAL A 603 -11.63 26.54 3.86
C VAL A 603 -11.28 26.90 2.42
N TYR A 604 -11.58 26.02 1.45
CA TYR A 604 -11.36 26.32 0.03
C TYR A 604 -12.14 27.55 -0.44
N ARG A 605 -13.42 27.66 -0.05
CA ARG A 605 -14.26 28.83 -0.40
C ARG A 605 -13.70 30.12 0.19
N ALA A 606 -13.24 30.11 1.44
CA ALA A 606 -12.61 31.26 2.07
C ALA A 606 -11.30 31.65 1.38
N ALA A 607 -10.43 30.67 1.08
CA ALA A 607 -9.19 30.89 0.35
C ALA A 607 -9.44 31.52 -1.04
N ARG A 608 -10.42 30.98 -1.78
CA ARG A 608 -10.83 31.52 -3.08
C ARG A 608 -11.42 32.92 -2.98
N ALA A 609 -12.26 33.19 -1.97
CA ALA A 609 -12.81 34.53 -1.74
C ALA A 609 -11.68 35.55 -1.48
N GLY A 610 -10.67 35.17 -0.69
CA GLY A 610 -9.45 35.96 -0.50
C GLY A 610 -8.70 36.21 -1.81
N LEU A 611 -8.51 35.19 -2.65
CA LEU A 611 -7.90 35.33 -3.97
C LEU A 611 -8.67 36.33 -4.86
N VAL A 612 -10.01 36.24 -4.89
CA VAL A 612 -10.86 37.16 -5.67
C VAL A 612 -10.70 38.61 -5.18
N ARG A 613 -10.75 38.85 -3.87
CA ARG A 613 -10.54 40.19 -3.27
C ARG A 613 -9.15 40.74 -3.61
N LEU A 614 -8.15 39.87 -3.66
CA LEU A 614 -6.77 40.20 -4.04
C LEU A 614 -6.56 40.30 -5.56
N LYS A 615 -7.61 40.42 -6.39
CA LYS A 615 -7.53 40.51 -7.87
C LYS A 615 -6.80 39.32 -8.51
N MET A 616 -7.32 38.11 -8.27
CA MET A 616 -6.87 36.86 -8.90
C MET A 616 -6.78 36.97 -10.43
N ASN A 617 -5.65 36.56 -11.01
CA ASN A 617 -5.42 36.66 -12.46
C ASN A 617 -6.22 35.62 -13.26
N ARG A 618 -6.26 35.76 -14.60
CA ARG A 618 -7.03 34.85 -15.48
C ARG A 618 -6.54 33.40 -15.41
N GLN A 619 -5.25 33.16 -15.19
CA GLN A 619 -4.71 31.80 -15.08
C GLN A 619 -5.15 31.11 -13.80
N ASP A 620 -5.06 31.81 -12.68
CA ASP A 620 -5.53 31.35 -11.38
C ASP A 620 -7.06 31.13 -11.38
N GLN A 621 -7.83 31.91 -12.15
CA GLN A 621 -9.28 31.68 -12.33
C GLN A 621 -9.61 30.36 -13.04
N LYS A 622 -8.75 29.89 -13.96
CA LYS A 622 -8.88 28.58 -14.61
C LYS A 622 -8.62 27.43 -13.64
N VAL A 623 -7.69 27.62 -12.69
CA VAL A 623 -7.29 26.61 -11.70
C VAL A 623 -8.25 26.60 -10.49
N TYR A 624 -8.53 27.76 -9.90
CA TYR A 624 -9.33 27.92 -8.68
C TYR A 624 -10.79 28.29 -8.98
N LYS A 625 -11.55 27.32 -9.49
CA LYS A 625 -12.97 27.50 -9.86
C LYS A 625 -13.90 27.56 -8.65
N ARG A 626 -15.11 28.10 -8.82
CA ARG A 626 -16.15 28.12 -7.77
C ARG A 626 -16.57 26.69 -7.45
N LEU A 627 -16.46 26.29 -6.18
CA LEU A 627 -16.81 24.94 -5.72
C LEU A 627 -18.33 24.83 -5.47
N ARG A 628 -19.03 24.10 -6.34
CA ARG A 628 -20.47 23.84 -6.26
C ARG A 628 -20.77 22.53 -5.52
N PRO A 629 -21.95 22.36 -4.92
CA PRO A 629 -22.34 21.09 -4.29
C PRO A 629 -22.25 19.89 -5.24
N THR A 630 -22.54 20.08 -6.52
CA THR A 630 -22.41 19.05 -7.57
C THR A 630 -20.97 18.57 -7.75
N ASP A 631 -19.97 19.42 -7.49
CA ASP A 631 -18.56 19.05 -7.60
C ASP A 631 -18.11 18.12 -6.45
N LEU A 632 -18.89 18.04 -5.37
CA LEU A 632 -18.66 17.20 -4.19
C LEU A 632 -19.43 15.87 -4.23
N LYS A 633 -20.22 15.63 -5.29
CA LYS A 633 -20.92 14.36 -5.47
C LYS A 633 -19.92 13.26 -5.82
N VAL A 634 -20.02 12.15 -5.11
CA VAL A 634 -19.18 10.98 -5.37
C VAL A 634 -19.66 10.31 -6.65
N SER A 635 -18.88 10.43 -7.73
CA SER A 635 -19.15 9.72 -8.98
C SER A 635 -18.76 8.25 -8.87
N THR A 636 -19.59 7.35 -9.40
CA THR A 636 -19.26 5.93 -9.58
C THR A 636 -18.10 5.73 -10.56
N ALA A 637 -17.76 6.73 -11.39
CA ALA A 637 -16.61 6.70 -12.28
C ALA A 637 -15.26 6.79 -11.56
N ILE A 638 -15.21 7.45 -10.39
CA ILE A 638 -14.02 7.45 -9.52
C ILE A 638 -13.81 6.05 -8.92
N ALA A 639 -14.89 5.30 -8.74
CA ALA A 639 -14.86 3.97 -8.16
C ALA A 639 -14.59 2.85 -9.18
N GLU A 640 -14.93 3.05 -10.46
CA GLU A 640 -14.74 2.10 -11.56
C GLU A 640 -14.46 2.84 -12.88
N PRO A 641 -13.23 3.32 -13.13
CA PRO A 641 -12.89 4.09 -14.34
C PRO A 641 -13.16 3.35 -15.66
N ASN A 642 -13.41 2.04 -15.61
CA ASN A 642 -13.65 1.15 -16.76
C ASN A 642 -15.09 0.58 -16.84
N ALA A 643 -16.06 1.12 -16.11
CA ALA A 643 -17.45 0.63 -16.17
C ALA A 643 -18.12 1.01 -17.52
N ARG A 644 -18.83 0.04 -18.13
CA ARG A 644 -19.58 0.26 -19.39
C ARG A 644 -20.63 1.37 -19.22
N GLY A 645 -20.72 2.29 -20.19
CA GLY A 645 -21.69 3.40 -20.19
C GLY A 645 -21.20 4.72 -19.59
N GLN A 646 -19.96 4.79 -19.09
CA GLN A 646 -19.40 6.01 -18.48
C GLN A 646 -18.65 6.93 -19.46
N ARG A 647 -18.68 6.66 -20.77
CA ARG A 647 -18.01 7.48 -21.81
C ARG A 647 -18.42 8.97 -21.79
N HIS A 648 -19.55 9.32 -21.19
CA HIS A 648 -20.05 10.71 -21.08
C HIS A 648 -20.04 11.28 -19.65
N ALA A 649 -19.55 10.53 -18.64
CA ALA A 649 -19.54 10.98 -17.25
C ALA A 649 -18.26 11.80 -16.96
N THR A 650 -18.29 13.10 -17.25
CA THR A 650 -17.21 14.03 -16.88
C THR A 650 -17.03 14.11 -15.37
N LEU A 651 -15.82 13.80 -14.88
CA LEU A 651 -15.46 14.02 -13.48
C LEU A 651 -15.53 15.52 -13.14
N PRO A 652 -15.91 15.89 -11.90
CA PRO A 652 -15.83 17.26 -11.44
C PRO A 652 -14.44 17.86 -11.65
N TRP A 653 -14.37 19.17 -11.93
CA TRP A 653 -13.11 19.87 -12.23
C TRP A 653 -12.05 19.76 -11.13
N ILE A 654 -12.45 19.46 -9.89
CA ILE A 654 -11.50 19.20 -8.80
C ILE A 654 -10.60 17.98 -9.09
N TRP A 655 -11.02 17.03 -9.95
CA TRP A 655 -10.27 15.84 -10.32
C TRP A 655 -9.43 15.99 -11.59
N THR A 656 -9.71 17.00 -12.41
CA THR A 656 -8.94 17.26 -13.61
C THR A 656 -7.65 17.96 -13.22
N VAL A 657 -6.53 17.24 -13.29
CA VAL A 657 -5.21 17.88 -13.46
C VAL A 657 -5.25 18.59 -14.82
N ASN A 658 -4.59 19.75 -14.95
CA ASN A 658 -4.70 20.60 -16.12
C ASN A 658 -3.92 20.02 -17.33
N ILE A 659 -4.30 18.80 -17.75
CA ILE A 659 -3.70 18.03 -18.85
C ILE A 659 -3.66 18.87 -20.13
N GLN A 660 -4.64 19.76 -20.34
CA GLN A 660 -4.68 20.65 -21.50
C GLN A 660 -3.52 21.66 -21.51
N GLN A 661 -3.16 22.19 -20.34
CA GLN A 661 -2.06 23.14 -20.23
C GLN A 661 -0.71 22.42 -20.32
N ASP A 662 -0.59 21.20 -19.82
CA ASP A 662 0.62 20.40 -20.04
C ASP A 662 0.79 19.99 -21.50
N MET A 663 -0.30 19.65 -22.19
CA MET A 663 -0.26 19.37 -23.63
C MET A 663 0.14 20.59 -24.46
N ASP A 664 -0.31 21.78 -24.08
CA ASP A 664 0.05 23.04 -24.75
C ASP A 664 1.46 23.52 -24.35
N ASP A 665 1.86 23.40 -23.07
CA ASP A 665 3.19 23.80 -22.56
C ASP A 665 4.30 22.84 -23.07
N HIS A 666 4.00 21.56 -23.31
CA HIS A 666 4.93 20.62 -23.96
C HIS A 666 5.08 20.84 -25.48
N GLN A 667 4.13 21.51 -26.15
CA GLN A 667 4.34 21.98 -27.53
C GLN A 667 5.31 23.17 -27.60
N HIS A 668 5.44 23.95 -26.52
CA HIS A 668 6.24 25.17 -26.49
C HIS A 668 7.63 25.03 -25.83
N MET A 669 7.93 23.92 -25.13
CA MET A 669 9.27 23.65 -24.57
C MET A 669 10.30 23.10 -25.58
N HIS A 670 10.03 23.13 -26.88
CA HIS A 670 10.98 22.73 -27.93
C HIS A 670 11.76 23.89 -28.60
N LEU A 671 11.70 25.11 -28.07
CA LEU A 671 12.50 26.23 -28.58
C LEU A 671 13.29 26.89 -27.44
N GLY A 672 14.48 26.36 -27.17
CA GLY A 672 15.41 26.96 -26.21
C GLY A 672 16.75 26.23 -26.12
N ALA A 673 17.75 26.77 -26.82
CA ALA A 673 19.19 26.56 -26.68
C ALA A 673 19.81 25.26 -27.24
N PHE A 674 20.13 25.27 -28.54
CA PHE A 674 21.42 24.75 -29.00
C PHE A 674 22.34 25.95 -29.24
N PRO A 675 23.60 25.93 -28.76
CA PRO A 675 24.56 26.97 -29.07
C PRO A 675 24.98 26.87 -30.54
N ASP A 676 24.97 28.02 -31.21
CA ASP A 676 25.58 28.25 -32.50
C ASP A 676 27.00 27.71 -32.53
N ASN A 677 27.28 26.85 -33.50
CA ASN A 677 28.51 26.74 -34.29
C ASN A 677 28.51 25.36 -34.95
N TRP A 678 28.44 25.32 -36.28
CA TRP A 678 29.43 24.68 -37.14
C TRP A 678 29.00 24.88 -38.61
N HIS A 679 29.81 25.68 -39.30
CA HIS A 679 29.76 25.97 -40.72
C HIS A 679 30.08 24.75 -41.59
N ASP A 680 29.47 24.75 -42.78
CA ASP A 680 30.01 24.36 -44.09
C ASP A 680 30.85 23.08 -44.20
N THR A 681 30.40 22.10 -44.97
CA THR A 681 30.89 21.85 -46.34
C THR A 681 30.29 20.57 -46.96
N HIS A 682 29.80 20.75 -48.18
CA HIS A 682 29.45 19.78 -49.25
C HIS A 682 28.16 18.97 -49.15
#